data_AF-A0AAQ3U5T3-F1
#
_entry.id   AF-A0AAQ3U5T3-F1
#
_cell.length_a   1.000
_cell.length_b   1.000
_cell.length_c   1.000
_cell.angle_alpha   90.00
_cell.angle_beta   90.00
_cell.angle_gamma   90.00
#
_symmetry.space_group_name_H-M   'P 1'
#
loop_
_entity.id
_entity.type
_entity.pdbx_description
1 polymer ?
#
loop_
_entity_poly.entity_id
_entity_poly.type
_entity_poly.pdbx_seq_one_letter_code
_entity_poly.pdbx_strand_id
1 'polypeptide(L)'
;MSSAKKLQLQERVRLPRTAWKLADLAVLFLLLALLARRAASLLDLQVGGGGVAAAPPCTWCWLAALVCEAWFTFVWLLNMNGKWSPVRFDTHPERLSERGDELPAVDMFVTTADPKLEPPAVTVNTVLSLLALDYPAGKLACYVSDDGCSAVTCYALRQAAEFAKLWVPFCKKHMVAVRAPFVYFSGAPAERTAATDAEFQRDWTFMKEEYEKLVSRIENADEESLVRRGDGEFAEFVGAERRNHQTIIKVLYDRRTKSSDAAGDDGIPSLVYISREKSPRHHHHFKAGAMNVLTRVSAVLTNAPIMLNVDCDMFANNPQVALHAMCLLLGFDDEAHSGFAQAPQKFYGALKDDPFGNQMQVIHEKLGFGIAGLQGFFYGGTGCFHRRKVIYGAPPDSSTDVQLRRVKGSPSYKELQKKFGTSKELIESARSTMSGDIIFAVATGGLSSRIEEAKQVSACSYEAGTCWGQEVGWVYGSMTEDILTGQRIHAAGWRSVLLNPDPPAFLGGAPTGGPASLTQYKRWATGLLEIIFSRNNPILVCVSKHLEFRQCLAYLVIDVWALRAPFEMCYALLGPYCLLANQSFLPKASEPGFLIPLALFVTYNAYNFSEYMDCRLSACAWWNNHRMQRIVSSSAWLLAFLTVVVKTLGLSETVFEVTRKEQQSPSSDAADGAGDADPGRFTFDASPVFVPPTALAVLNVVAIAVGAWRVAVGVVPGGPGVGEFVCCGWLVLSLWPFVRGLVGKGSYGIPWSVKLKAGLLVAAFVHLCTRI
;
A
#
# COMPACT_ATOMS: atom_id res chain seq x y z
N MET A 1 41.02 -9.64 -27.16
CA MET A 1 40.90 -8.91 -25.87
C MET A 1 39.90 -9.66 -25.02
N SER A 2 40.35 -10.17 -23.87
CA SER A 2 39.55 -10.95 -22.91
C SER A 2 38.28 -10.20 -22.52
N SER A 3 37.12 -10.83 -22.70
CA SER A 3 35.86 -10.38 -22.09
C SER A 3 36.04 -10.41 -20.58
N ALA A 4 36.32 -9.26 -19.96
CA ALA A 4 36.26 -9.14 -18.52
C ALA A 4 34.82 -9.45 -18.10
N LYS A 5 34.60 -10.57 -17.39
CA LYS A 5 33.31 -10.88 -16.77
C LYS A 5 32.93 -9.68 -15.92
N LYS A 6 31.96 -8.87 -16.37
CA LYS A 6 31.37 -7.81 -15.55
C LYS A 6 30.93 -8.42 -14.22
N LEU A 7 31.31 -7.79 -13.11
CA LEU A 7 30.92 -8.24 -11.78
C LEU A 7 29.39 -8.30 -11.66
N GLN A 8 28.89 -9.37 -11.04
CA GLN A 8 27.47 -9.59 -10.88
C GLN A 8 26.90 -8.65 -9.81
N LEU A 9 26.03 -7.72 -10.21
CA LEU A 9 25.44 -6.73 -9.28
C LEU A 9 24.32 -7.31 -8.42
N GLN A 10 23.73 -8.44 -8.82
CA GLN A 10 22.68 -9.09 -8.06
C GLN A 10 22.56 -10.59 -8.35
N GLU A 11 21.90 -11.32 -7.46
CA GLU A 11 21.58 -12.74 -7.58
C GLU A 11 20.08 -12.99 -7.40
N ARG A 12 19.47 -13.72 -8.34
CA ARG A 12 18.08 -14.17 -8.25
C ARG A 12 18.04 -15.54 -7.56
N VAL A 13 17.76 -15.54 -6.25
CA VAL A 13 17.78 -16.73 -5.40
C VAL A 13 16.39 -17.37 -5.32
N ARG A 14 16.26 -18.63 -5.74
CA ARG A 14 15.02 -19.41 -5.56
C ARG A 14 14.94 -19.94 -4.13
N LEU A 15 13.80 -19.75 -3.47
CA LEU A 15 13.59 -20.23 -2.11
C LEU A 15 12.91 -21.62 -2.12
N PRO A 16 13.44 -22.63 -1.41
CA PRO A 16 12.80 -23.94 -1.33
C PRO A 16 11.47 -23.86 -0.56
N ARG A 17 10.42 -24.48 -1.09
CA ARG A 17 9.06 -24.46 -0.51
C ARG A 17 8.33 -25.81 -0.62
N THR A 18 9.04 -26.94 -0.77
CA THR A 18 8.40 -28.23 -1.11
C THR A 18 7.37 -28.70 -0.07
N ALA A 19 7.70 -28.66 1.23
CA ALA A 19 6.78 -29.05 2.30
C ALA A 19 5.51 -28.18 2.32
N TRP A 20 5.69 -26.87 2.19
CA TRP A 20 4.59 -25.90 2.12
C TRP A 20 3.68 -26.11 0.91
N LYS A 21 4.23 -26.47 -0.26
CA LYS A 21 3.41 -26.83 -1.44
C LYS A 21 2.54 -28.05 -1.19
N LEU A 22 3.07 -29.06 -0.49
CA LEU A 22 2.27 -30.22 -0.11
C LEU A 22 1.17 -29.85 0.87
N ALA A 23 1.46 -28.97 1.84
CA ALA A 23 0.47 -28.45 2.77
C ALA A 23 -0.61 -27.61 2.06
N ASP A 24 -0.23 -26.79 1.08
CA ASP A 24 -1.15 -26.02 0.22
C ASP A 24 -2.12 -26.95 -0.53
N LEU A 25 -1.58 -28.03 -1.11
CA LEU A 25 -2.35 -29.06 -1.82
C LEU A 25 -3.25 -29.87 -0.87
N ALA A 26 -2.82 -30.13 0.36
CA ALA A 26 -3.63 -30.83 1.36
C ALA A 26 -4.87 -30.02 1.76
N VAL A 27 -4.70 -28.72 2.00
CA VAL A 27 -5.85 -27.82 2.27
C VAL A 27 -6.76 -27.73 1.05
N LEU A 28 -6.19 -27.60 -0.16
CA LEU A 28 -6.97 -27.58 -1.39
C LEU A 28 -7.78 -28.87 -1.58
N PHE A 29 -7.17 -30.03 -1.31
CA PHE A 29 -7.85 -31.31 -1.40
C PHE A 29 -9.05 -31.38 -0.44
N LEU A 30 -8.88 -30.92 0.81
CA LEU A 30 -9.98 -30.88 1.79
C LEU A 30 -11.10 -29.92 1.38
N LEU A 31 -10.75 -28.77 0.79
CA LEU A 31 -11.73 -27.83 0.22
C LEU A 31 -12.53 -28.48 -0.92
N LEU A 32 -11.84 -29.12 -1.87
CA LEU A 32 -12.50 -29.81 -2.99
C LEU A 32 -13.36 -30.99 -2.51
N ALA A 33 -12.91 -31.74 -1.51
CA ALA A 33 -13.67 -32.82 -0.89
C ALA A 33 -14.95 -32.30 -0.20
N LEU A 34 -14.87 -31.14 0.45
CA LEU A 34 -16.04 -30.47 1.04
C LEU A 34 -17.05 -30.08 -0.05
N LEU A 35 -16.61 -29.45 -1.14
CA LEU A 35 -17.48 -29.07 -2.25
C LEU A 35 -18.13 -30.29 -2.92
N ALA A 36 -17.35 -31.34 -3.18
CA ALA A 36 -17.85 -32.57 -3.78
C ALA A 36 -18.93 -33.21 -2.89
N ARG A 37 -18.71 -33.24 -1.57
CA ARG A 37 -19.70 -33.73 -0.62
C ARG A 37 -20.98 -32.90 -0.64
N ARG A 38 -20.87 -31.57 -0.60
CA ARG A 38 -22.02 -30.65 -0.68
C ARG A 38 -22.84 -30.87 -1.95
N ALA A 39 -22.16 -30.96 -3.09
CA ALA A 39 -22.80 -31.19 -4.39
C ALA A 39 -23.51 -32.56 -4.44
N ALA A 40 -22.85 -33.63 -3.99
CA ALA A 40 -23.44 -34.96 -3.92
C ALA A 40 -24.69 -34.98 -3.03
N SER A 41 -24.61 -34.40 -1.82
CA SER A 41 -25.76 -34.29 -0.93
C SER A 41 -26.92 -33.50 -1.55
N LEU A 42 -26.67 -32.44 -2.31
CA LEU A 42 -27.74 -31.69 -2.99
C LEU A 42 -28.36 -32.46 -4.16
N LEU A 43 -27.57 -33.28 -4.87
CA LEU A 43 -28.06 -34.11 -5.98
C LEU A 43 -28.90 -35.29 -5.49
N ASP A 44 -28.49 -35.94 -4.40
CA ASP A 44 -29.27 -37.02 -3.78
C ASP A 44 -30.68 -36.53 -3.36
N LEU A 45 -30.80 -35.26 -2.97
CA LEU A 45 -32.08 -34.61 -2.66
C LEU A 45 -32.96 -34.33 -3.87
N GLN A 46 -32.37 -34.19 -5.05
CA GLN A 46 -33.10 -33.98 -6.31
C GLN A 46 -33.55 -35.29 -6.96
N VAL A 47 -32.77 -36.37 -6.79
CA VAL A 47 -33.03 -37.68 -7.40
C VAL A 47 -33.93 -38.57 -6.52
N GLY A 48 -33.95 -38.35 -5.20
CA GLY A 48 -34.79 -39.07 -4.23
C GLY A 48 -36.28 -38.71 -4.24
N GLY A 49 -36.96 -38.87 -5.38
CA GLY A 49 -38.40 -38.66 -5.56
C GLY A 49 -39.30 -39.87 -5.28
N GLY A 50 -38.91 -40.81 -4.42
CA GLY A 50 -39.72 -42.01 -4.20
C GLY A 50 -39.20 -42.95 -3.11
N GLY A 51 -39.44 -42.64 -1.85
CA GLY A 51 -39.19 -43.54 -0.73
C GLY A 51 -39.32 -42.82 0.60
N VAL A 52 -40.23 -43.29 1.45
CA VAL A 52 -40.61 -42.69 2.75
C VAL A 52 -39.41 -42.65 3.71
N ALA A 53 -38.66 -41.54 3.69
CA ALA A 53 -37.73 -41.12 4.73
C ALA A 53 -37.69 -39.58 4.76
N ALA A 54 -37.74 -39.00 5.95
CA ALA A 54 -38.01 -37.59 6.22
C ALA A 54 -37.26 -36.58 5.32
N ALA A 55 -37.98 -35.56 4.83
CA ALA A 55 -37.39 -34.41 4.13
C ALA A 55 -36.26 -33.81 4.99
N PRO A 56 -35.05 -33.57 4.45
CA PRO A 56 -33.99 -32.99 5.25
C PRO A 56 -34.22 -31.50 5.51
N PRO A 57 -33.77 -31.01 6.68
CA PRO A 57 -33.87 -29.61 7.07
C PRO A 57 -33.06 -28.71 6.11
N CYS A 58 -33.76 -27.78 5.45
CA CYS A 58 -33.24 -26.55 4.84
C CYS A 58 -32.21 -26.68 3.67
N THR A 59 -32.68 -27.12 2.50
CA THR A 59 -31.89 -27.20 1.23
C THR A 59 -31.15 -25.90 0.87
N TRP A 60 -31.72 -24.74 1.18
CA TRP A 60 -31.09 -23.47 0.85
C TRP A 60 -29.83 -23.20 1.67
N CYS A 61 -29.76 -23.63 2.95
CA CYS A 61 -28.58 -23.45 3.79
C CYS A 61 -27.38 -24.21 3.20
N TRP A 62 -27.63 -25.41 2.66
CA TRP A 62 -26.62 -26.23 2.00
C TRP A 62 -26.14 -25.60 0.70
N LEU A 63 -27.05 -25.02 -0.09
CA LEU A 63 -26.69 -24.30 -1.31
C LEU A 63 -25.88 -23.03 -1.00
N ALA A 64 -26.30 -22.25 0.00
CA ALA A 64 -25.60 -21.05 0.43
C ALA A 64 -24.18 -21.39 0.94
N ALA A 65 -24.05 -22.46 1.73
CA ALA A 65 -22.75 -22.97 2.17
C ALA A 65 -21.88 -23.38 0.97
N LEU A 66 -22.41 -24.15 0.02
CA LEU A 66 -21.69 -24.57 -1.19
C LEU A 66 -21.15 -23.37 -1.98
N VAL A 67 -21.99 -22.35 -2.21
CA VAL A 67 -21.58 -21.14 -2.96
C VAL A 67 -20.46 -20.38 -2.25
N CYS A 68 -20.56 -20.20 -0.92
CA CYS A 68 -19.53 -19.54 -0.13
C CYS A 68 -18.23 -20.35 -0.07
N GLU A 69 -18.33 -21.65 0.19
CA GLU A 69 -17.20 -22.59 0.25
C GLU A 69 -16.50 -22.67 -1.12
N ALA A 70 -17.23 -22.60 -2.24
CA ALA A 70 -16.67 -22.55 -3.59
C ALA A 70 -15.87 -21.27 -3.83
N TRP A 71 -16.39 -20.13 -3.37
CA TRP A 71 -15.66 -18.86 -3.41
C TRP A 71 -14.37 -18.91 -2.56
N PHE A 72 -14.43 -19.45 -1.33
CA PHE A 72 -13.24 -19.60 -0.50
C PHE A 72 -12.21 -20.53 -1.12
N THR A 73 -12.66 -21.59 -1.80
CA THR A 73 -11.79 -22.50 -2.56
C THR A 73 -11.11 -21.79 -3.73
N PHE A 74 -11.84 -20.94 -4.45
CA PHE A 74 -11.27 -20.09 -5.49
C PHE A 74 -10.20 -19.13 -4.94
N VAL A 75 -10.48 -18.44 -3.83
CA VAL A 75 -9.50 -17.56 -3.17
C VAL A 75 -8.27 -18.33 -2.70
N TRP A 76 -8.42 -19.57 -2.22
CA TRP A 76 -7.30 -20.44 -1.86
C TRP A 76 -6.41 -20.75 -3.06
N LEU A 77 -7.01 -21.08 -4.22
CA LEU A 77 -6.26 -21.31 -5.46
C LEU A 77 -5.45 -20.09 -5.90
N LEU A 78 -6.01 -18.89 -5.78
CA LEU A 78 -5.28 -17.65 -6.06
C LEU A 78 -4.08 -17.47 -5.13
N ASN A 79 -4.27 -17.69 -3.82
CA ASN A 79 -3.19 -17.61 -2.82
C ASN A 79 -2.08 -18.64 -3.10
N MET A 80 -2.46 -19.89 -3.39
CA MET A 80 -1.52 -20.95 -3.73
C MET A 80 -0.70 -20.61 -4.99
N ASN A 81 -1.34 -20.07 -6.03
CA ASN A 81 -0.65 -19.60 -7.24
C ASN A 81 0.44 -18.58 -6.89
N GLY A 82 0.04 -17.54 -6.16
CA GLY A 82 0.93 -16.44 -5.80
C GLY A 82 2.11 -16.89 -4.95
N LYS A 83 1.96 -17.92 -4.10
CA LYS A 83 3.05 -18.44 -3.24
C LYS A 83 3.94 -19.50 -3.90
N TRP A 84 3.60 -19.99 -5.10
CA TRP A 84 4.16 -21.23 -5.64
C TRP A 84 5.64 -21.16 -6.07
N SER A 85 6.14 -19.98 -6.45
CA SER A 85 7.47 -19.81 -7.06
C SER A 85 8.29 -18.74 -6.34
N PRO A 86 8.60 -18.88 -5.03
CA PRO A 86 9.23 -17.81 -4.27
C PRO A 86 10.67 -17.53 -4.69
N VAL A 87 10.96 -16.23 -4.87
CA VAL A 87 12.26 -15.71 -5.27
C VAL A 87 12.63 -14.51 -4.39
N ARG A 88 13.91 -14.44 -4.01
CA ARG A 88 14.56 -13.28 -3.40
C ARG A 88 15.64 -12.74 -4.34
N PHE A 89 15.88 -11.44 -4.28
CA PHE A 89 16.95 -10.79 -5.02
C PHE A 89 18.00 -10.28 -4.03
N ASP A 90 19.23 -10.76 -4.16
CA ASP A 90 20.37 -10.31 -3.37
C ASP A 90 21.20 -9.33 -4.18
N THR A 91 21.55 -8.19 -3.62
CA THR A 91 22.19 -7.08 -4.33
C THR A 91 23.55 -6.76 -3.74
N HIS A 92 24.47 -6.32 -4.59
CA HIS A 92 25.88 -6.07 -4.25
C HIS A 92 26.31 -4.64 -4.65
N PRO A 93 25.88 -3.60 -3.90
CA PRO A 93 26.23 -2.20 -4.17
C PRO A 93 27.74 -1.94 -4.30
N GLU A 94 28.57 -2.67 -3.56
CA GLU A 94 30.03 -2.58 -3.59
C GLU A 94 30.61 -2.85 -4.99
N ARG A 95 29.92 -3.65 -5.81
CA ARG A 95 30.36 -4.00 -7.16
C ARG A 95 30.01 -2.93 -8.21
N LEU A 96 29.12 -1.98 -7.89
CA LEU A 96 28.78 -0.86 -8.78
C LEU A 96 29.96 0.10 -8.95
N SER A 97 30.63 0.44 -7.85
CA SER A 97 31.81 1.31 -7.87
C SER A 97 32.99 0.62 -8.56
N GLU A 98 33.20 -0.68 -8.32
CA GLU A 98 34.26 -1.47 -8.96
C GLU A 98 34.08 -1.60 -10.48
N ARG A 99 32.84 -1.65 -10.99
CA ARG A 99 32.56 -1.64 -12.43
C ARG A 99 32.90 -0.31 -13.11
N GLY A 100 32.99 0.78 -12.36
CA GLY A 100 33.12 2.13 -12.91
C GLY A 100 31.91 2.57 -13.74
N ASP A 101 30.73 1.97 -13.52
CA ASP A 101 29.51 2.37 -14.22
C ASP A 101 29.12 3.80 -13.82
N GLU A 102 28.75 4.63 -14.79
CA GLU A 102 28.18 5.94 -14.50
C GLU A 102 26.79 5.79 -13.88
N LEU A 103 26.64 6.25 -12.64
CA LEU A 103 25.36 6.23 -11.93
C LEU A 103 24.34 7.17 -12.61
N PRO A 104 23.12 6.70 -12.91
CA PRO A 104 22.09 7.54 -13.51
C PRO A 104 21.59 8.61 -12.53
N ALA A 105 21.06 9.71 -13.05
CA ALA A 105 20.33 10.64 -12.21
C ALA A 105 19.03 10.00 -11.68
N VAL A 106 18.61 10.42 -10.48
CA VAL A 106 17.37 10.00 -9.81
C VAL A 106 16.61 11.24 -9.34
N ASP A 107 15.39 11.40 -9.84
CA ASP A 107 14.45 12.38 -9.30
C ASP A 107 13.64 11.69 -8.17
N MET A 108 13.67 12.26 -6.97
CA MET A 108 12.98 11.75 -5.79
C MET A 108 11.71 12.56 -5.54
N PHE A 109 10.57 11.90 -5.53
CA PHE A 109 9.25 12.50 -5.42
C PHE A 109 8.64 12.20 -4.07
N VAL A 110 8.29 13.26 -3.33
CA VAL A 110 7.57 13.19 -2.05
C VAL A 110 6.21 13.85 -2.24
N THR A 111 5.13 13.17 -1.86
CA THR A 111 3.77 13.75 -1.93
C THR A 111 3.18 13.93 -0.55
N THR A 112 2.61 15.11 -0.30
CA THR A 112 1.77 15.44 0.87
C THR A 112 0.47 16.08 0.40
N ALA A 113 -0.63 15.84 1.11
CA ALA A 113 -1.98 16.20 0.70
C ALA A 113 -2.70 17.15 1.65
N ASP A 114 -2.34 17.17 2.93
CA ASP A 114 -3.02 17.97 3.95
C ASP A 114 -2.09 18.27 5.14
N PRO A 115 -1.70 19.52 5.39
CA PRO A 115 -0.77 19.86 6.47
C PRO A 115 -1.31 19.58 7.89
N LYS A 116 -2.64 19.40 8.06
CA LYS A 116 -3.25 19.05 9.35
C LYS A 116 -3.28 17.55 9.59
N LEU A 117 -3.56 16.78 8.54
CA LEU A 117 -3.56 15.31 8.63
C LEU A 117 -2.16 14.73 8.48
N GLU A 118 -1.25 15.47 7.83
CA GLU A 118 0.13 15.10 7.53
C GLU A 118 1.04 16.27 7.93
N PRO A 119 1.42 16.37 9.22
CA PRO A 119 2.16 17.52 9.74
C PRO A 119 3.45 17.78 8.95
N PRO A 120 3.82 19.06 8.69
CA PRO A 120 5.02 19.41 7.92
C PRO A 120 6.32 18.78 8.46
N ALA A 121 6.43 18.59 9.78
CA ALA A 121 7.57 17.93 10.42
C ALA A 121 7.78 16.49 9.92
N VAL A 122 6.70 15.73 9.68
CA VAL A 122 6.78 14.37 9.11
C VAL A 122 7.41 14.42 7.72
N THR A 123 6.91 15.32 6.87
CA THR A 123 7.43 15.51 5.51
C THR A 123 8.90 15.93 5.53
N VAL A 124 9.29 16.84 6.42
CA VAL A 124 10.68 17.31 6.58
C VAL A 124 11.61 16.16 6.95
N ASN A 125 11.23 15.29 7.89
CA ASN A 125 12.06 14.14 8.26
C ASN A 125 12.28 13.17 7.08
N THR A 126 11.23 12.91 6.30
CA THR A 126 11.35 12.11 5.06
C THR A 126 12.29 12.78 4.07
N VAL A 127 12.12 14.08 3.80
CA VAL A 127 12.99 14.83 2.87
C VAL A 127 14.45 14.83 3.34
N LEU A 128 14.72 15.06 4.62
CA LEU A 128 16.08 15.03 5.18
C LEU A 128 16.74 13.66 5.01
N SER A 129 15.99 12.56 5.17
CA SER A 129 16.51 11.21 4.92
C SER A 129 16.91 10.99 3.46
N LEU A 130 16.15 11.55 2.50
CA LEU A 130 16.41 11.44 1.07
C LEU A 130 17.57 12.31 0.60
N LEU A 131 17.67 13.54 1.12
CA LEU A 131 18.78 14.45 0.82
C LEU A 131 20.12 13.90 1.32
N ALA A 132 20.08 13.00 2.29
CA ALA A 132 21.25 12.37 2.88
C ALA A 132 21.49 10.95 2.35
N LEU A 133 21.01 10.52 1.18
CA LEU A 133 21.33 9.19 0.65
C LEU A 133 22.82 9.05 0.28
N ASP A 134 23.34 7.82 0.31
CA ASP A 134 24.67 7.45 -0.19
C ASP A 134 24.64 7.35 -1.72
N TYR A 135 24.54 8.51 -2.36
CA TYR A 135 24.54 8.65 -3.82
C TYR A 135 25.19 9.99 -4.20
N PRO A 136 25.79 10.13 -5.39
CA PRO A 136 26.34 11.41 -5.81
C PRO A 136 25.28 12.51 -5.80
N ALA A 137 25.46 13.55 -4.99
CA ALA A 137 24.45 14.59 -4.80
C ALA A 137 24.08 15.32 -6.09
N GLY A 138 25.03 15.47 -7.03
CA GLY A 138 24.76 16.04 -8.36
C GLY A 138 23.88 15.19 -9.27
N LYS A 139 23.63 13.92 -8.90
CA LYS A 139 22.73 12.99 -9.59
C LYS A 139 21.36 12.89 -8.90
N LEU A 140 21.17 13.52 -7.74
CA LEU A 140 19.90 13.52 -7.02
C LEU A 140 19.20 14.88 -7.13
N ALA A 141 17.88 14.85 -7.28
CA ALA A 141 17.03 16.02 -7.10
C ALA A 141 15.76 15.60 -6.37
N CYS A 142 15.38 16.34 -5.31
CA CYS A 142 14.20 16.08 -4.52
C CYS A 142 13.08 17.07 -4.88
N TYR A 143 11.90 16.53 -5.17
CA TYR A 143 10.69 17.28 -5.48
C TYR A 143 9.61 16.95 -4.47
N VAL A 144 9.06 17.96 -3.83
CA VAL A 144 7.96 17.81 -2.88
C VAL A 144 6.70 18.41 -3.49
N SER A 145 5.71 17.56 -3.76
CA SER A 145 4.38 17.99 -4.19
C SER A 145 3.48 18.16 -2.98
N ASP A 146 2.96 19.37 -2.80
CA ASP A 146 2.02 19.75 -1.75
C ASP A 146 0.64 20.00 -2.35
N ASP A 147 -0.24 19.02 -2.19
CA ASP A 147 -1.64 19.09 -2.61
C ASP A 147 -2.52 19.91 -1.63
N GLY A 148 -1.98 20.28 -0.47
CA GLY A 148 -2.61 21.17 0.51
C GLY A 148 -2.44 22.66 0.18
N CYS A 149 -1.45 23.02 -0.66
CA CYS A 149 -1.05 24.39 -0.96
C CYS A 149 -0.75 25.21 0.32
N SER A 150 0.08 24.65 1.19
CA SER A 150 0.36 25.21 2.52
C SER A 150 1.63 26.04 2.55
N ALA A 151 1.52 27.30 2.95
CA ALA A 151 2.70 28.16 3.13
C ALA A 151 3.61 27.61 4.24
N VAL A 152 3.03 27.02 5.29
CA VAL A 152 3.77 26.39 6.41
C VAL A 152 4.59 25.20 5.91
N THR A 153 4.04 24.37 5.02
CA THR A 153 4.79 23.24 4.43
C THR A 153 5.95 23.73 3.59
N CYS A 154 5.75 24.76 2.76
CA CYS A 154 6.82 25.38 2.00
C CYS A 154 7.92 25.98 2.89
N TYR A 155 7.53 26.68 3.97
CA TYR A 155 8.45 27.22 4.96
C TYR A 155 9.25 26.12 5.67
N ALA A 156 8.59 25.04 6.09
CA ALA A 156 9.24 23.91 6.75
C ALA A 156 10.32 23.28 5.86
N LEU A 157 10.04 23.12 4.56
CA LEU A 157 11.01 22.60 3.59
C LEU A 157 12.17 23.57 3.33
N ARG A 158 11.92 24.88 3.37
CA ARG A 158 13.00 25.89 3.32
C ARG A 158 13.92 25.77 4.54
N GLN A 159 13.34 25.62 5.74
CA GLN A 159 14.12 25.40 6.96
C GLN A 159 14.89 24.06 6.90
N ALA A 160 14.28 23.02 6.33
CA ALA A 160 14.93 21.73 6.12
C ALA A 160 16.14 21.84 5.16
N ALA A 161 16.04 22.64 4.09
CA ALA A 161 17.16 22.89 3.18
C ALA A 161 18.36 23.55 3.87
N GLU A 162 18.11 24.46 4.80
CA GLU A 162 19.17 25.08 5.62
C GLU A 162 19.77 24.07 6.61
N PHE A 163 18.93 23.30 7.32
CA PHE A 163 19.39 22.28 8.25
C PHE A 163 20.17 21.15 7.53
N ALA A 164 19.80 20.79 6.30
CA ALA A 164 20.50 19.79 5.50
C ALA A 164 22.00 20.12 5.29
N LYS A 165 22.39 21.40 5.32
CA LYS A 165 23.79 21.84 5.25
C LYS A 165 24.62 21.42 6.45
N LEU A 166 23.98 21.17 7.59
CA LEU A 166 24.59 20.66 8.80
C LEU A 166 24.43 19.14 8.88
N TRP A 167 23.21 18.65 8.60
CA TRP A 167 22.85 17.25 8.73
C TRP A 167 23.58 16.32 7.77
N VAL A 168 23.64 16.65 6.47
CA VAL A 168 24.25 15.78 5.46
C VAL A 168 25.74 15.55 5.72
N PRO A 169 26.57 16.59 5.99
CA PRO A 169 27.96 16.39 6.39
C PRO A 169 28.11 15.59 7.68
N PHE A 170 27.26 15.83 8.69
CA PHE A 170 27.25 15.06 9.93
C PHE A 170 26.98 13.58 9.67
N CYS A 171 25.98 13.24 8.84
CA CYS A 171 25.67 11.87 8.47
C CYS A 171 26.85 11.17 7.79
N LYS A 172 27.52 11.84 6.86
CA LYS A 172 28.69 11.31 6.16
C LYS A 172 29.89 11.14 7.11
N LYS A 173 30.22 12.17 7.89
CA LYS A 173 31.34 12.17 8.85
C LYS A 173 31.22 11.04 9.87
N HIS A 174 30.02 10.82 10.41
CA HIS A 174 29.79 9.86 11.49
C HIS A 174 29.20 8.53 11.05
N MET A 175 29.05 8.30 9.74
CA MET A 175 28.45 7.12 9.13
C MET A 175 27.08 6.77 9.74
N VAL A 176 26.21 7.77 9.80
CA VAL A 176 24.86 7.61 10.36
C VAL A 176 24.08 6.60 9.52
N ALA A 177 23.66 5.50 10.16
CA ALA A 177 22.93 4.41 9.52
C ALA A 177 21.50 4.83 9.14
N VAL A 178 20.71 5.38 10.08
CA VAL A 178 19.35 5.86 9.81
C VAL A 178 19.37 7.38 9.73
N ARG A 179 19.13 7.93 8.54
CA ARG A 179 19.31 9.37 8.26
C ARG A 179 18.04 10.21 8.40
N ALA A 180 17.00 9.64 8.99
CA ALA A 180 15.83 10.38 9.49
C ALA A 180 16.12 10.88 10.92
N PRO A 181 16.26 12.21 11.14
CA PRO A 181 16.72 12.73 12.43
C PRO A 181 15.84 12.33 13.62
N PHE A 182 14.51 12.31 13.47
CA PHE A 182 13.61 11.94 14.56
C PHE A 182 13.82 10.51 15.08
N VAL A 183 14.24 9.59 14.21
CA VAL A 183 14.56 8.20 14.58
C VAL A 183 15.98 8.12 15.11
N TYR A 184 16.91 8.86 14.50
CA TYR A 184 18.30 8.88 14.96
C TYR A 184 18.44 9.41 16.40
N PHE A 185 17.72 10.48 16.72
CA PHE A 185 17.79 11.14 18.03
C PHE A 185 16.82 10.59 19.08
N SER A 186 16.01 9.56 18.76
CA SER A 186 15.10 8.95 19.74
C SER A 186 15.79 8.03 20.75
N GLY A 187 17.03 7.61 20.48
CA GLY A 187 17.84 6.77 21.36
C GLY A 187 19.01 7.53 22.00
N ALA A 188 19.70 6.88 22.93
CA ALA A 188 20.96 7.37 23.48
C ALA A 188 22.07 7.40 22.40
N PRO A 189 23.06 8.31 22.50
CA PRO A 189 24.20 8.31 21.59
C PRO A 189 24.96 6.97 21.67
N ALA A 190 25.51 6.51 20.54
CA ALA A 190 26.27 5.26 20.50
C ALA A 190 27.59 5.36 21.29
N GLU A 191 27.91 4.36 22.12
CA GLU A 191 29.18 4.28 22.85
C GLU A 191 30.35 4.05 21.88
N ARG A 192 31.38 4.91 21.93
CA ARG A 192 32.62 4.84 21.11
C ARG A 192 33.87 4.92 22.00
N THR A 193 35.06 4.69 21.44
CA THR A 193 36.35 4.78 22.16
C THR A 193 36.63 6.19 22.71
N ALA A 194 37.30 6.30 23.87
CA ALA A 194 37.36 7.52 24.70
C ALA A 194 37.76 8.85 23.99
N ALA A 195 38.70 8.84 23.03
CA ALA A 195 39.12 10.07 22.33
C ALA A 195 38.18 10.47 21.19
N THR A 196 37.69 9.49 20.44
CA THR A 196 36.66 9.68 19.40
C THR A 196 35.28 9.98 19.99
N ASP A 197 35.07 9.62 21.25
CA ASP A 197 33.82 9.84 21.97
C ASP A 197 33.61 11.33 22.27
N ALA A 198 34.62 12.07 22.73
CA ALA A 198 34.43 13.49 23.08
C ALA A 198 34.08 14.41 21.88
N GLU A 199 34.70 14.20 20.71
CA GLU A 199 34.34 14.95 19.49
C GLU A 199 32.95 14.55 18.99
N PHE A 200 32.65 13.25 18.95
CA PHE A 200 31.35 12.75 18.55
C PHE A 200 30.23 13.25 19.46
N GLN A 201 30.41 13.21 20.79
CA GLN A 201 29.41 13.67 21.76
C GLN A 201 29.11 15.17 21.59
N ARG A 202 30.14 15.99 21.33
CA ARG A 202 29.94 17.42 21.03
C ARG A 202 29.18 17.64 19.73
N ASP A 203 29.60 16.98 18.64
CA ASP A 203 28.93 17.07 17.34
C ASP A 203 27.49 16.58 17.43
N TRP A 204 27.25 15.48 18.15
CA TRP A 204 25.94 14.87 18.34
C TRP A 204 25.00 15.77 19.14
N THR A 205 25.49 16.34 20.25
CA THR A 205 24.71 17.26 21.09
C THR A 205 24.35 18.51 20.31
N PHE A 206 25.33 19.13 19.63
CA PHE A 206 25.09 20.27 18.75
C PHE A 206 24.04 19.95 17.67
N MET A 207 24.17 18.80 17.00
CA MET A 207 23.24 18.41 15.94
C MET A 207 21.83 18.14 16.47
N LYS A 208 21.70 17.52 17.66
CA LYS A 208 20.42 17.29 18.32
C LYS A 208 19.74 18.61 18.67
N GLU A 209 20.46 19.57 19.25
CA GLU A 209 19.94 20.90 19.57
C GLU A 209 19.46 21.64 18.32
N GLU A 210 20.24 21.60 17.22
CA GLU A 210 19.83 22.23 15.95
C GLU A 210 18.60 21.56 15.33
N TYR A 211 18.46 20.23 15.50
CA TYR A 211 17.26 19.51 15.08
C TYR A 211 16.04 19.90 15.92
N GLU A 212 16.16 19.99 17.24
CA GLU A 212 15.08 20.41 18.13
C GLU A 212 14.64 21.86 17.83
N LYS A 213 15.60 22.76 17.54
CA LYS A 213 15.30 24.12 17.06
C LYS A 213 14.57 24.12 15.72
N LEU A 214 14.93 23.24 14.79
CA LEU A 214 14.22 23.08 13.51
C LEU A 214 12.76 22.67 13.75
N VAL A 215 12.53 21.61 14.53
CA VAL A 215 11.18 21.11 14.85
C VAL A 215 10.36 22.20 15.53
N SER A 216 10.91 22.87 16.54
CA SER A 216 10.26 23.97 17.24
C SER A 216 9.88 25.12 16.29
N ARG A 217 10.76 25.51 15.35
CA ARG A 217 10.44 26.53 14.35
C ARG A 217 9.30 26.12 13.42
N ILE A 218 9.19 24.84 13.09
CA ILE A 218 8.13 24.31 12.22
C ILE A 218 6.80 24.25 12.96
N GLU A 219 6.79 23.74 14.18
CA GLU A 219 5.57 23.57 14.98
C GLU A 219 4.96 24.91 15.42
N ASN A 220 5.81 25.91 15.67
CA ASN A 220 5.38 27.26 16.04
C ASN A 220 5.13 28.18 14.84
N ALA A 221 5.26 27.67 13.60
CA ALA A 221 5.02 28.48 12.41
C ALA A 221 3.52 28.73 12.20
N ASP A 222 3.15 30.01 12.13
CA ASP A 222 1.79 30.44 11.83
C ASP A 222 1.66 30.86 10.36
N GLU A 223 0.63 30.35 9.69
CA GLU A 223 0.40 30.57 8.25
C GLU A 223 0.11 32.06 7.95
N GLU A 224 -0.72 32.72 8.76
CA GLU A 224 -1.05 34.14 8.53
C GLU A 224 0.19 35.03 8.70
N SER A 225 1.02 34.74 9.70
CA SER A 225 2.28 35.44 9.94
C SER A 225 3.26 35.30 8.77
N LEU A 226 3.40 34.08 8.23
CA LEU A 226 4.28 33.80 7.09
C LEU A 226 3.84 34.52 5.82
N VAL A 227 2.54 34.52 5.53
CA VAL A 227 1.99 35.12 4.31
C VAL A 227 1.97 36.64 4.36
N ARG A 228 1.85 37.24 5.56
CA ARG A 228 1.89 38.71 5.77
C ARG A 228 3.30 39.26 5.94
N ARG A 229 4.35 38.43 5.93
CA ARG A 229 5.74 38.91 5.98
C ARG A 229 6.00 39.82 4.78
N GLY A 230 6.49 41.02 5.06
CA GLY A 230 6.82 42.03 4.03
C GLY A 230 8.05 41.71 3.18
N ASP A 231 8.62 40.51 3.29
CA ASP A 231 9.77 40.06 2.49
C ASP A 231 9.36 39.47 1.12
N GLY A 232 8.06 39.25 0.91
CA GLY A 232 7.49 38.75 -0.35
C GLY A 232 7.78 37.27 -0.63
N GLU A 233 8.44 36.54 0.28
CA GLU A 233 8.86 35.14 0.05
C GLU A 233 7.65 34.22 -0.18
N PHE A 234 6.55 34.47 0.53
CA PHE A 234 5.31 33.69 0.50
C PHE A 234 4.14 34.43 -0.18
N ALA A 235 4.42 35.48 -0.96
CA ALA A 235 3.38 36.30 -1.60
C ALA A 235 2.43 35.49 -2.52
N GLU A 236 2.92 34.42 -3.15
CA GLU A 236 2.12 33.55 -4.02
C GLU A 236 1.02 32.77 -3.27
N PHE A 237 1.10 32.66 -1.94
CA PHE A 237 0.10 32.00 -1.11
C PHE A 237 -1.02 32.95 -0.65
N VAL A 238 -0.86 34.26 -0.86
CA VAL A 238 -1.88 35.26 -0.47
C VAL A 238 -3.17 35.00 -1.26
N GLY A 239 -4.24 34.63 -0.55
CA GLY A 239 -5.54 34.34 -1.17
C GLY A 239 -5.60 33.02 -1.95
N ALA A 240 -4.58 32.15 -1.83
CA ALA A 240 -4.61 30.82 -2.41
C ALA A 240 -5.53 29.91 -1.59
N GLU A 241 -6.53 29.31 -2.24
CA GLU A 241 -7.40 28.32 -1.60
C GLU A 241 -6.97 26.92 -2.00
N ARG A 242 -7.04 25.94 -1.08
CA ARG A 242 -6.65 24.54 -1.33
C ARG A 242 -7.22 23.90 -2.61
N ARG A 243 -8.40 24.32 -3.07
CA ARG A 243 -9.06 23.78 -4.28
C ARG A 243 -9.07 24.77 -5.46
N ASN A 244 -8.54 25.98 -5.27
CA ASN A 244 -8.57 27.03 -6.27
C ASN A 244 -7.35 27.95 -6.11
N HIS A 245 -6.27 27.62 -6.81
CA HIS A 245 -5.03 28.41 -6.78
C HIS A 245 -4.18 28.11 -8.02
N GLN A 246 -3.33 29.07 -8.38
CA GLN A 246 -2.35 28.92 -9.46
C GLN A 246 -1.19 27.99 -9.06
N THR A 247 -0.41 27.54 -10.04
CA THR A 247 0.79 26.75 -9.75
C THR A 247 1.81 27.60 -8.98
N ILE A 248 2.33 27.05 -7.88
CA ILE A 248 3.46 27.60 -7.14
C ILE A 248 4.63 26.62 -7.26
N ILE A 249 5.77 27.07 -7.81
CA ILE A 249 7.01 26.29 -7.88
C ILE A 249 8.13 27.12 -7.28
N LYS A 250 8.79 26.58 -6.26
CA LYS A 250 9.93 27.23 -5.60
C LYS A 250 11.13 26.30 -5.56
N VAL A 251 12.25 26.74 -6.12
CA VAL A 251 13.54 26.06 -5.96
C VAL A 251 14.11 26.50 -4.62
N LEU A 252 14.02 25.64 -3.61
CA LEU A 252 14.44 25.95 -2.23
C LEU A 252 15.95 25.80 -2.05
N TYR A 253 16.56 24.90 -2.82
CA TYR A 253 18.00 24.76 -2.92
C TYR A 253 18.37 24.32 -4.34
N ASP A 254 19.28 25.06 -4.99
CA ASP A 254 19.82 24.70 -6.30
C ASP A 254 21.32 24.42 -6.19
N ARG A 255 21.72 23.17 -6.44
CA ARG A 255 23.14 22.82 -6.49
C ARG A 255 23.85 23.41 -7.71
N ARG A 256 23.17 23.57 -8.85
CA ARG A 256 23.78 23.91 -10.14
C ARG A 256 24.32 25.34 -10.20
N THR A 257 23.88 26.23 -9.31
CA THR A 257 24.27 27.64 -9.28
C THR A 257 25.50 27.92 -8.41
N LYS A 258 26.02 26.94 -7.67
CA LYS A 258 27.22 27.09 -6.85
C LYS A 258 28.43 26.50 -7.58
N SER A 259 29.49 27.30 -7.76
CA SER A 259 30.67 26.94 -8.55
C SER A 259 31.43 25.75 -7.98
N SER A 260 32.04 24.97 -8.87
CA SER A 260 32.83 23.77 -8.66
C SER A 260 34.18 23.96 -7.96
N ASP A 261 34.50 25.16 -7.45
CA ASP A 261 35.88 25.56 -7.15
C ASP A 261 36.27 25.46 -5.67
N ALA A 262 35.38 24.97 -4.80
CA ALA A 262 35.77 24.51 -3.48
C ALA A 262 36.05 23.01 -3.54
N ALA A 263 37.32 22.64 -3.72
CA ALA A 263 37.79 21.26 -3.55
C ALA A 263 37.41 20.78 -2.14
N GLY A 264 36.28 20.05 -2.03
CA GLY A 264 35.69 19.61 -0.77
C GLY A 264 34.15 19.68 -0.66
N ASP A 265 33.41 20.23 -1.64
CA ASP A 265 31.93 20.35 -1.54
C ASP A 265 31.20 19.03 -1.84
N ASP A 266 31.12 18.21 -0.80
CA ASP A 266 30.37 16.97 -0.66
C ASP A 266 28.83 17.24 -0.54
N GLY A 267 28.31 18.12 -1.42
CA GLY A 267 27.12 18.92 -1.15
C GLY A 267 25.75 18.21 -1.19
N ILE A 268 24.69 19.01 -1.08
CA ILE A 268 23.30 18.58 -0.89
C ILE A 268 22.60 18.48 -2.26
N PRO A 269 21.68 17.52 -2.46
CA PRO A 269 20.83 17.48 -3.66
C PRO A 269 19.95 18.73 -3.81
N SER A 270 19.56 19.06 -5.04
CA SER A 270 18.58 20.15 -5.27
C SER A 270 17.23 19.81 -4.62
N LEU A 271 16.53 20.82 -4.09
CA LEU A 271 15.21 20.68 -3.47
C LEU A 271 14.22 21.65 -4.11
N VAL A 272 13.10 21.12 -4.61
CA VAL A 272 12.06 21.89 -5.30
C VAL A 272 10.70 21.64 -4.64
N TYR A 273 10.03 22.70 -4.22
CA TYR A 273 8.64 22.67 -3.76
C TYR A 273 7.69 22.94 -4.92
N ILE A 274 6.61 22.17 -5.01
CA ILE A 274 5.60 22.28 -6.05
C ILE A 274 4.21 22.19 -5.41
N SER A 275 3.39 23.21 -5.64
CA SER A 275 1.94 23.15 -5.46
C SER A 275 1.31 23.32 -6.84
N ARG A 276 0.69 22.27 -7.36
CA ARG A 276 0.12 22.24 -8.72
C ARG A 276 -1.14 23.11 -8.80
N GLU A 277 -1.42 23.69 -9.96
CA GLU A 277 -2.67 24.42 -10.14
C GLU A 277 -3.89 23.54 -9.83
N LYS A 278 -4.84 24.10 -9.08
CA LYS A 278 -6.14 23.50 -8.82
C LYS A 278 -7.24 24.49 -9.17
N SER A 279 -8.29 23.97 -9.78
CA SER A 279 -9.47 24.74 -10.14
C SER A 279 -10.72 23.90 -9.86
N PRO A 280 -11.81 24.49 -9.34
CA PRO A 280 -13.07 23.78 -9.15
C PRO A 280 -13.66 23.19 -10.46
N ARG A 281 -13.20 23.67 -11.62
CA ARG A 281 -13.65 23.21 -12.94
C ARG A 281 -12.96 21.92 -13.41
N HIS A 282 -11.84 21.54 -12.79
CA HIS A 282 -11.03 20.40 -13.23
C HIS A 282 -10.84 19.41 -12.09
N HIS A 283 -11.10 18.14 -12.36
CA HIS A 283 -10.83 17.08 -11.39
C HIS A 283 -9.31 16.89 -11.27
N HIS A 284 -8.79 16.88 -10.04
CA HIS A 284 -7.34 16.86 -9.81
C HIS A 284 -6.75 15.45 -9.64
N HIS A 285 -7.58 14.40 -9.61
CA HIS A 285 -7.10 13.00 -9.57
C HIS A 285 -6.16 12.65 -8.40
N PHE A 286 -6.31 13.31 -7.25
CA PHE A 286 -5.57 13.02 -6.01
C PHE A 286 -4.06 12.80 -6.26
N LYS A 287 -3.47 11.76 -5.67
CA LYS A 287 -2.05 11.45 -5.78
C LYS A 287 -1.62 11.11 -7.20
N ALA A 288 -2.44 10.41 -7.99
CA ALA A 288 -2.13 10.09 -9.39
C ALA A 288 -1.83 11.36 -10.21
N GLY A 289 -2.66 12.39 -10.06
CA GLY A 289 -2.46 13.66 -10.74
C GLY A 289 -1.25 14.44 -10.22
N ALA A 290 -0.95 14.35 -8.92
CA ALA A 290 0.24 14.98 -8.34
C ALA A 290 1.51 14.35 -8.90
N MET A 291 1.56 13.02 -8.98
CA MET A 291 2.66 12.27 -9.59
C MET A 291 2.83 12.59 -11.08
N ASN A 292 1.73 12.76 -11.82
CA ASN A 292 1.78 13.16 -13.23
C ASN A 292 2.33 14.58 -13.42
N VAL A 293 1.95 15.53 -12.58
CA VAL A 293 2.54 16.87 -12.57
C VAL A 293 4.04 16.81 -12.24
N LEU A 294 4.42 16.10 -11.18
CA LEU A 294 5.84 15.91 -10.81
C LEU A 294 6.64 15.32 -11.97
N THR A 295 6.08 14.36 -12.69
CA THR A 295 6.72 13.73 -13.84
C THR A 295 6.96 14.72 -14.97
N ARG A 296 6.01 15.60 -15.26
CA ARG A 296 6.16 16.65 -16.28
C ARG A 296 7.15 17.73 -15.86
N VAL A 297 7.02 18.24 -14.63
CA VAL A 297 7.88 19.31 -14.10
C VAL A 297 9.34 18.83 -14.02
N SER A 298 9.60 17.66 -13.46
CA SER A 298 10.95 17.10 -13.42
C SER A 298 11.53 16.84 -14.82
N ALA A 299 10.70 16.46 -15.80
CA ALA A 299 11.16 16.26 -17.18
C ALA A 299 11.71 17.53 -17.83
N VAL A 300 11.20 18.71 -17.48
CA VAL A 300 11.72 19.98 -18.02
C VAL A 300 12.87 20.56 -17.20
N LEU A 301 12.97 20.20 -15.91
CA LEU A 301 13.99 20.72 -14.99
C LEU A 301 15.28 19.89 -14.93
N THR A 302 15.16 18.58 -14.73
CA THR A 302 16.29 17.65 -14.50
C THR A 302 16.33 16.49 -15.48
N ASN A 303 15.17 16.00 -15.91
CA ASN A 303 14.97 14.86 -16.80
C ASN A 303 15.73 13.59 -16.37
N ALA A 304 15.68 13.24 -15.07
CA ALA A 304 16.37 12.05 -14.60
C ALA A 304 15.75 10.76 -15.18
N PRO A 305 16.53 9.79 -15.66
CA PRO A 305 15.99 8.56 -16.26
C PRO A 305 15.31 7.64 -15.24
N ILE A 306 15.61 7.80 -13.95
CA ILE A 306 14.98 7.07 -12.84
C ILE A 306 14.20 8.04 -11.97
N MET A 307 13.03 7.60 -11.50
CA MET A 307 12.20 8.33 -10.56
C MET A 307 11.94 7.45 -9.33
N LEU A 308 12.26 7.96 -8.14
CA LEU A 308 11.86 7.37 -6.87
C LEU A 308 10.60 8.08 -6.40
N ASN A 309 9.56 7.35 -5.98
CA ASN A 309 8.42 7.95 -5.29
C ASN A 309 8.28 7.43 -3.86
N VAL A 310 8.00 8.34 -2.92
CA VAL A 310 7.69 8.03 -1.53
C VAL A 310 6.54 8.89 -1.01
N ASP A 311 5.80 8.36 -0.03
CA ASP A 311 4.85 9.13 0.76
C ASP A 311 5.57 10.04 1.76
N CYS A 312 4.90 11.10 2.22
CA CYS A 312 5.47 12.04 3.18
C CYS A 312 5.90 11.41 4.50
N ASP A 313 5.32 10.26 4.87
CA ASP A 313 5.64 9.51 6.09
C ASP A 313 6.58 8.31 5.86
N MET A 314 7.15 8.15 4.66
CA MET A 314 8.02 7.02 4.30
C MET A 314 9.46 7.48 4.09
N PHE A 315 10.27 7.43 5.14
CA PHE A 315 11.67 7.85 5.11
C PHE A 315 12.60 6.72 4.62
N ALA A 316 13.76 7.10 4.06
CA ALA A 316 14.81 6.17 3.67
C ALA A 316 15.55 5.65 4.91
N ASN A 317 15.33 4.39 5.25
CA ASN A 317 15.93 3.76 6.42
C ASN A 317 17.33 3.20 6.12
N ASN A 318 17.53 2.67 4.90
CA ASN A 318 18.84 2.28 4.40
C ASN A 318 19.41 3.40 3.51
N PRO A 319 20.55 4.03 3.85
CA PRO A 319 21.10 5.15 3.10
C PRO A 319 21.63 4.72 1.72
N GLN A 320 21.92 3.44 1.52
CA GLN A 320 22.37 2.86 0.26
C GLN A 320 21.21 2.37 -0.62
N VAL A 321 19.95 2.61 -0.25
CA VAL A 321 18.77 2.08 -0.97
C VAL A 321 18.77 2.42 -2.47
N ALA A 322 19.25 3.60 -2.85
CA ALA A 322 19.37 3.98 -4.26
C ALA A 322 20.39 3.09 -5.01
N LEU A 323 21.51 2.75 -4.38
CA LEU A 323 22.52 1.84 -4.95
C LEU A 323 21.97 0.41 -5.07
N HIS A 324 21.25 -0.07 -4.06
CA HIS A 324 20.55 -1.37 -4.15
C HIS A 324 19.54 -1.39 -5.30
N ALA A 325 18.75 -0.33 -5.47
CA ALA A 325 17.85 -0.19 -6.59
C ALA A 325 18.59 -0.16 -7.94
N MET A 326 19.76 0.49 -8.00
CA MET A 326 20.58 0.50 -9.22
C MET A 326 21.16 -0.88 -9.54
N CYS A 327 21.52 -1.69 -8.54
CA CYS A 327 21.90 -3.09 -8.78
C CYS A 327 20.77 -3.86 -9.49
N LEU A 328 19.52 -3.58 -9.11
CA LEU A 328 18.31 -4.20 -9.66
C LEU A 328 17.90 -3.67 -11.04
N LEU A 329 18.18 -2.39 -11.32
CA LEU A 329 17.76 -1.71 -12.55
C LEU A 329 18.87 -1.59 -13.61
N LEU A 330 20.14 -1.77 -13.24
CA LEU A 330 21.30 -1.70 -14.13
C LEU A 330 22.03 -3.05 -14.28
N GLY A 331 21.49 -4.14 -13.70
CA GLY A 331 22.05 -5.49 -13.80
C GLY A 331 22.01 -6.10 -15.22
N PHE A 332 22.30 -7.40 -15.34
CA PHE A 332 22.54 -8.09 -16.63
C PHE A 332 21.33 -8.13 -17.59
N ASP A 333 21.57 -8.59 -18.82
CA ASP A 333 20.73 -8.46 -20.03
C ASP A 333 19.22 -8.82 -19.89
N ASP A 334 18.82 -9.71 -18.97
CA ASP A 334 17.41 -10.07 -18.70
C ASP A 334 16.63 -8.98 -17.91
N GLU A 335 17.32 -8.01 -17.30
CA GLU A 335 16.75 -6.94 -16.47
C GLU A 335 16.58 -5.61 -17.18
N ALA A 336 16.99 -5.57 -18.46
CA ALA A 336 16.51 -4.59 -19.42
C ALA A 336 14.97 -4.55 -19.47
N HIS A 337 14.31 -5.62 -19.01
CA HIS A 337 12.85 -5.78 -18.96
C HIS A 337 12.22 -5.39 -17.60
N SER A 338 12.98 -5.03 -16.57
CA SER A 338 12.41 -4.54 -15.32
C SER A 338 12.03 -3.07 -15.45
N GLY A 339 10.73 -2.79 -15.33
CA GLY A 339 10.21 -1.43 -15.44
C GLY A 339 10.31 -0.62 -14.15
N PHE A 340 10.29 -1.31 -13.01
CA PHE A 340 10.44 -0.73 -11.68
C PHE A 340 10.94 -1.73 -10.63
N ALA A 341 11.51 -1.20 -9.55
CA ALA A 341 11.93 -1.92 -8.36
C ALA A 341 11.13 -1.43 -7.14
N GLN A 342 10.31 -2.31 -6.55
CA GLN A 342 9.41 -1.98 -5.44
C GLN A 342 10.00 -2.45 -4.11
N ALA A 343 10.12 -1.57 -3.12
CA ALA A 343 10.39 -1.97 -1.74
C ALA A 343 9.09 -2.33 -0.99
N PRO A 344 9.04 -3.42 -0.21
CA PRO A 344 7.85 -3.71 0.59
C PRO A 344 7.63 -2.61 1.64
N GLN A 345 6.37 -2.24 1.87
CA GLN A 345 6.04 -1.28 2.92
C GLN A 345 6.28 -1.91 4.29
N LYS A 346 7.11 -1.26 5.09
CA LYS A 346 7.44 -1.63 6.47
C LYS A 346 7.29 -0.40 7.36
N PHE A 347 7.01 -0.60 8.64
CA PHE A 347 6.63 0.49 9.54
C PHE A 347 7.58 0.63 10.72
N TYR A 348 7.87 1.88 11.11
CA TYR A 348 8.52 2.19 12.39
C TYR A 348 7.44 2.34 13.48
N GLY A 349 7.82 2.18 14.75
CA GLY A 349 6.87 2.27 15.87
C GLY A 349 5.76 1.20 15.82
N ALA A 350 5.93 0.16 15.00
CA ALA A 350 4.92 -0.85 14.77
C ALA A 350 4.54 -1.54 16.08
N LEU A 351 3.24 -1.60 16.36
CA LEU A 351 2.75 -2.20 17.60
C LEU A 351 3.08 -3.70 17.64
N LYS A 352 3.52 -4.15 18.82
CA LYS A 352 3.78 -5.56 19.08
C LYS A 352 2.53 -6.38 18.75
N ASP A 353 2.75 -7.51 18.06
CA ASP A 353 1.71 -8.48 17.69
C ASP A 353 0.61 -7.95 16.75
N ASP A 354 0.82 -6.79 16.12
CA ASP A 354 -0.04 -6.21 15.07
C ASP A 354 -1.56 -6.29 15.36
N PRO A 355 -2.06 -5.65 16.43
CA PRO A 355 -3.44 -5.76 16.88
C PRO A 355 -4.47 -5.29 15.85
N PHE A 356 -4.06 -4.48 14.89
CA PHE A 356 -4.89 -3.94 13.80
C PHE A 356 -4.64 -4.61 12.45
N GLY A 357 -3.69 -5.55 12.37
CA GLY A 357 -3.39 -6.29 11.14
C GLY A 357 -2.84 -5.41 10.02
N ASN A 358 -2.21 -4.27 10.31
CA ASN A 358 -1.78 -3.30 9.29
C ASN A 358 -0.40 -3.60 8.72
N GLN A 359 0.40 -4.44 9.39
CA GLN A 359 1.80 -4.66 9.00
C GLN A 359 1.93 -5.59 7.80
N MET A 360 0.96 -6.49 7.59
CA MET A 360 0.87 -7.38 6.43
C MET A 360 2.15 -8.20 6.17
N GLN A 361 2.96 -8.45 7.20
CA GLN A 361 4.30 -9.02 7.07
C GLN A 361 4.29 -10.41 6.43
N VAL A 362 3.35 -11.28 6.84
CA VAL A 362 3.22 -12.63 6.25
C VAL A 362 2.85 -12.57 4.77
N ILE A 363 2.04 -11.59 4.36
CA ILE A 363 1.71 -11.38 2.94
C ILE A 363 2.97 -10.99 2.18
N HIS A 364 3.76 -10.03 2.67
CA HIS A 364 5.00 -9.63 2.02
C HIS A 364 6.02 -10.78 1.94
N GLU A 365 6.23 -11.54 3.02
CA GLU A 365 7.22 -12.62 3.06
C GLU A 365 6.78 -13.89 2.34
N LYS A 366 5.51 -14.29 2.41
CA LYS A 366 5.05 -15.55 1.78
C LYS A 366 4.53 -15.32 0.38
N LEU A 367 3.59 -14.38 0.22
CA LEU A 367 2.98 -14.08 -1.07
C LEU A 367 3.90 -13.20 -1.93
N GLY A 368 4.56 -12.21 -1.33
CA GLY A 368 5.40 -11.25 -2.06
C GLY A 368 6.60 -11.89 -2.74
N PHE A 369 7.36 -12.75 -2.05
CA PHE A 369 8.45 -13.51 -2.72
C PHE A 369 7.92 -14.44 -3.81
N GLY A 370 6.75 -15.05 -3.60
CA GLY A 370 6.10 -15.90 -4.60
C GLY A 370 5.74 -15.14 -5.89
N ILE A 371 5.12 -13.97 -5.75
CA ILE A 371 4.74 -13.09 -6.87
C ILE A 371 5.98 -12.49 -7.55
N ALA A 372 7.02 -12.16 -6.78
CA ALA A 372 8.30 -11.71 -7.32
C ALA A 372 8.96 -12.76 -8.25
N GLY A 373 8.60 -14.04 -8.11
CA GLY A 373 9.01 -15.10 -9.02
C GLY A 373 8.22 -15.21 -10.33
N LEU A 374 7.09 -14.52 -10.45
CA LEU A 374 6.22 -14.48 -11.65
C LEU A 374 6.71 -13.41 -12.63
N GLN A 375 5.85 -12.47 -13.03
CA GLN A 375 6.21 -11.29 -13.82
C GLN A 375 6.80 -10.17 -12.94
N GLY A 376 6.55 -10.20 -11.63
CA GLY A 376 7.14 -9.31 -10.64
C GLY A 376 6.14 -8.81 -9.61
N PHE A 377 6.64 -8.21 -8.53
CA PHE A 377 5.80 -7.69 -7.44
C PHE A 377 5.01 -6.45 -7.87
N PHE A 378 3.87 -6.19 -7.20
CA PHE A 378 3.00 -5.06 -7.51
C PHE A 378 3.68 -3.71 -7.21
N TYR A 379 3.24 -2.65 -7.87
CA TYR A 379 3.59 -1.29 -7.46
C TYR A 379 2.68 -0.90 -6.29
N GLY A 380 3.27 -0.63 -5.13
CA GLY A 380 2.56 -0.38 -3.87
C GLY A 380 2.50 1.10 -3.46
N GLY A 381 2.63 2.03 -4.40
CA GLY A 381 2.37 3.45 -4.15
C GLY A 381 3.47 4.26 -3.49
N THR A 382 4.51 3.64 -2.93
CA THR A 382 5.62 4.30 -2.22
C THR A 382 6.85 3.40 -2.20
N GLY A 383 8.06 3.96 -2.00
CA GLY A 383 9.31 3.20 -1.94
C GLY A 383 9.66 2.49 -3.24
N CYS A 384 9.32 3.08 -4.39
CA CYS A 384 9.48 2.43 -5.69
C CYS A 384 10.35 3.27 -6.64
N PHE A 385 11.32 2.60 -7.28
CA PHE A 385 12.17 3.19 -8.31
C PHE A 385 11.64 2.80 -9.70
N HIS A 386 11.17 3.77 -10.47
CA HIS A 386 10.63 3.59 -11.82
C HIS A 386 11.60 4.07 -12.88
N ARG A 387 11.65 3.38 -14.02
CA ARG A 387 12.23 3.96 -15.23
C ARG A 387 11.26 5.00 -15.83
N ARG A 388 11.75 6.21 -16.09
CA ARG A 388 10.94 7.28 -16.70
C ARG A 388 10.30 6.87 -18.03
N LYS A 389 11.04 6.18 -18.90
CA LYS A 389 10.51 5.68 -20.18
C LYS A 389 9.30 4.75 -20.03
N VAL A 390 9.21 4.00 -18.94
CA VAL A 390 8.11 3.07 -18.65
C VAL A 390 6.86 3.83 -18.23
N ILE A 391 7.03 4.87 -17.42
CA ILE A 391 5.95 5.79 -17.06
C ILE A 391 5.40 6.49 -18.30
N TYR A 392 6.26 6.83 -19.27
CA TYR A 392 5.85 7.34 -20.59
C TYR A 392 5.14 6.31 -21.50
N GLY A 393 4.98 5.07 -21.03
CA GLY A 393 4.32 4.00 -21.77
C GLY A 393 5.17 3.49 -22.94
N ALA A 394 6.51 3.57 -22.84
CA ALA A 394 7.36 2.86 -23.78
C ALA A 394 7.23 1.35 -23.55
N PRO A 395 7.02 0.51 -24.58
CA PRO A 395 7.12 -0.94 -24.48
C PRO A 395 8.56 -1.38 -24.13
N PRO A 396 8.73 -2.60 -23.60
CA PRO A 396 10.05 -3.20 -23.38
C PRO A 396 10.79 -3.37 -24.71
N ASP A 397 12.10 -3.21 -24.68
CA ASP A 397 12.97 -3.35 -25.85
C ASP A 397 13.16 -4.86 -26.13
N SER A 398 12.18 -5.51 -26.78
CA SER A 398 12.37 -6.89 -27.26
C SER A 398 13.24 -6.89 -28.52
N SER A 399 14.08 -7.92 -28.70
CA SER A 399 14.99 -8.04 -29.85
C SER A 399 14.26 -8.02 -31.22
N THR A 400 12.99 -8.40 -31.24
CA THR A 400 12.09 -8.33 -32.40
C THR A 400 11.46 -6.94 -32.62
N ASP A 401 11.14 -6.18 -31.57
CA ASP A 401 10.53 -4.84 -31.70
C ASP A 401 11.55 -3.73 -32.02
N VAL A 402 12.83 -3.89 -31.67
CA VAL A 402 13.86 -2.93 -32.10
C VAL A 402 14.01 -2.94 -33.62
N GLN A 403 13.86 -4.11 -34.26
CA GLN A 403 13.77 -4.21 -35.71
C GLN A 403 12.46 -3.59 -36.24
N LEU A 404 11.33 -3.82 -35.58
CA LEU A 404 10.04 -3.25 -35.99
C LEU A 404 9.96 -1.71 -35.82
N ARG A 405 10.58 -1.14 -34.78
CA ARG A 405 10.73 0.32 -34.58
C ARG A 405 11.66 0.96 -35.59
N ARG A 406 12.74 0.27 -36.00
CA ARG A 406 13.55 0.69 -37.14
C ARG A 406 12.74 0.70 -38.45
N VAL A 407 11.73 -0.16 -38.57
CA VAL A 407 10.83 -0.22 -39.74
C VAL A 407 9.67 0.80 -39.66
N LYS A 408 9.18 1.17 -38.46
CA LYS A 408 8.05 2.11 -38.28
C LYS A 408 8.42 3.60 -38.17
N GLY A 409 9.72 3.95 -38.14
CA GLY A 409 10.18 5.32 -37.98
C GLY A 409 9.97 5.88 -36.57
N SER A 410 10.67 6.96 -36.23
CA SER A 410 10.44 7.68 -34.97
C SER A 410 9.01 8.26 -34.94
N PRO A 411 8.33 8.30 -33.77
CA PRO A 411 7.00 8.88 -33.66
C PRO A 411 6.96 10.29 -34.27
N SER A 412 5.92 10.58 -35.04
CA SER A 412 5.76 11.92 -35.62
C SER A 412 5.63 12.94 -34.50
N TYR A 413 6.12 14.16 -34.71
CA TYR A 413 5.95 15.26 -33.75
C TYR A 413 4.47 15.45 -33.36
N LYS A 414 3.55 15.26 -34.32
CA LYS A 414 2.10 15.36 -34.08
C LYS A 414 1.57 14.28 -33.13
N GLU A 415 2.13 13.07 -33.20
CA GLU A 415 1.77 11.97 -32.28
C GLU A 415 2.30 12.24 -30.88
N LEU A 416 3.54 12.74 -30.77
CA LEU A 416 4.13 13.16 -29.49
C LEU A 416 3.35 14.32 -28.87
N GLN A 417 2.88 15.28 -29.67
CA GLN A 417 2.04 16.38 -29.19
C GLN A 417 0.70 15.88 -28.64
N LYS A 418 0.04 14.93 -29.33
CA LYS A 418 -1.18 14.29 -28.80
C LYS A 418 -0.89 13.54 -27.50
N LYS A 419 0.26 12.87 -27.42
CA LYS A 419 0.62 12.03 -26.27
C LYS A 419 1.02 12.84 -25.04
N PHE A 420 1.90 13.83 -25.20
CA PHE A 420 2.54 14.56 -24.09
C PHE A 420 2.02 15.98 -23.88
N GLY A 421 1.19 16.52 -24.79
CA GLY A 421 0.69 17.89 -24.74
C GLY A 421 1.46 18.85 -25.63
N THR A 422 1.29 20.15 -25.42
CA THR A 422 1.75 21.20 -26.36
C THR A 422 3.15 21.76 -26.09
N SER A 423 3.75 21.51 -24.92
CA SER A 423 5.11 22.00 -24.60
C SER A 423 6.16 21.32 -25.47
N LYS A 424 6.98 22.14 -26.16
CA LYS A 424 8.07 21.65 -27.01
C LYS A 424 9.17 21.02 -26.18
N GLU A 425 9.47 21.63 -25.04
CA GLU A 425 10.50 21.24 -24.09
C GLU A 425 10.19 19.86 -23.49
N LEU A 426 8.94 19.64 -23.08
CA LEU A 426 8.50 18.34 -22.57
C LEU A 426 8.55 17.27 -23.67
N ILE A 427 8.10 17.59 -24.89
CA ILE A 427 8.15 16.67 -26.02
C ILE A 427 9.60 16.27 -26.34
N GLU A 428 10.54 17.23 -26.38
CA GLU A 428 11.95 16.97 -26.66
C GLU A 428 12.60 16.12 -25.57
N SER A 429 12.34 16.47 -24.31
CA SER A 429 12.78 15.72 -23.13
C SER A 429 12.27 14.28 -23.13
N ALA A 430 10.99 14.08 -23.45
CA ALA A 430 10.39 12.77 -23.57
C ALA A 430 10.96 11.97 -24.76
N ARG A 431 11.22 12.63 -25.90
CA ARG A 431 11.82 11.99 -27.08
C ARG A 431 13.23 11.47 -26.79
N SER A 432 14.08 12.26 -26.15
CA SER A 432 15.43 11.84 -25.74
C SER A 432 15.34 10.63 -24.80
N THR A 433 14.49 10.70 -23.77
CA THR A 433 14.29 9.60 -22.81
C THR A 433 13.82 8.31 -23.49
N MET A 434 12.92 8.42 -24.46
CA MET A 434 12.37 7.26 -25.18
C MET A 434 13.36 6.66 -26.20
N SER A 435 14.22 7.49 -26.79
CA SER A 435 15.20 7.05 -27.80
C SER A 435 16.44 6.40 -27.17
N GLY A 436 16.63 6.55 -25.84
CA GLY A 436 17.82 6.09 -25.14
C GLY A 436 19.03 6.99 -25.36
N ASP A 437 18.88 8.06 -26.14
CA ASP A 437 19.89 9.09 -26.32
C ASP A 437 19.99 9.89 -25.03
N ILE A 438 21.09 9.69 -24.30
CA ILE A 438 21.48 10.48 -23.11
C ILE A 438 21.79 11.96 -23.51
N ILE A 439 21.65 12.30 -24.79
CA ILE A 439 21.89 13.62 -25.35
C ILE A 439 20.61 14.48 -25.26
N PHE A 440 20.09 14.65 -24.04
CA PHE A 440 19.60 15.97 -23.68
C PHE A 440 20.58 16.47 -22.64
N ALA A 441 21.52 17.31 -23.09
CA ALA A 441 22.45 18.00 -22.22
C ALA A 441 21.65 18.56 -21.04
N VAL A 442 22.00 18.12 -19.83
CA VAL A 442 21.55 18.79 -18.61
C VAL A 442 21.84 20.26 -18.83
N ALA A 443 20.81 21.07 -19.05
CA ALA A 443 21.03 22.46 -19.41
C ALA A 443 21.94 23.06 -18.35
N THR A 444 23.04 23.66 -18.80
CA THR A 444 24.12 24.20 -17.99
C THR A 444 23.68 25.41 -17.15
N GLY A 445 22.41 25.80 -17.21
CA GLY A 445 21.77 26.82 -16.37
C GLY A 445 21.12 26.27 -15.10
N GLY A 446 20.99 27.14 -14.09
CA GLY A 446 20.29 26.83 -12.84
C GLY A 446 18.81 26.45 -13.07
N LEU A 447 18.25 25.66 -12.15
CA LEU A 447 16.86 25.20 -12.19
C LEU A 447 15.87 26.36 -12.30
N SER A 448 16.18 27.50 -11.68
CA SER A 448 15.34 28.70 -11.67
C SER A 448 15.08 29.28 -13.07
N SER A 449 15.97 29.05 -14.04
CA SER A 449 15.80 29.54 -15.40
C SER A 449 14.64 28.90 -16.17
N ARG A 450 14.13 27.74 -15.70
CA ARG A 450 13.10 26.95 -16.37
C ARG A 450 11.79 26.83 -15.59
N ILE A 451 11.57 27.73 -14.63
CA ILE A 451 10.39 27.70 -13.76
C ILE A 451 9.11 28.01 -14.55
N GLU A 452 9.17 28.90 -15.54
CA GLU A 452 7.97 29.27 -16.31
C GLU A 452 7.51 28.14 -17.22
N GLU A 453 8.44 27.40 -17.85
CA GLU A 453 8.13 26.17 -18.58
C GLU A 453 7.57 25.09 -17.65
N ALA A 454 8.13 24.98 -16.44
CA ALA A 454 7.62 24.06 -15.42
C ALA A 454 6.19 24.42 -14.98
N LYS A 455 5.89 25.71 -14.79
CA LYS A 455 4.53 26.22 -14.48
C LYS A 455 3.55 25.96 -15.62
N GLN A 456 4.00 26.07 -16.87
CA GLN A 456 3.16 25.77 -18.03
C GLN A 456 2.73 24.30 -18.06
N VAL A 457 3.65 23.37 -17.83
CA VAL A 457 3.34 21.93 -17.87
C VAL A 457 2.63 21.41 -16.61
N SER A 458 2.54 22.20 -15.55
CA SER A 458 1.81 21.85 -14.32
C SER A 458 0.38 22.36 -14.27
N ALA A 459 -0.07 23.10 -15.29
CA ALA A 459 -1.42 23.66 -15.36
C ALA A 459 -2.49 22.57 -15.29
N CYS A 460 -3.62 22.88 -14.65
CA CYS A 460 -4.71 21.92 -14.42
C CYS A 460 -5.40 21.48 -15.72
N SER A 461 -5.36 22.32 -16.75
CA SER A 461 -5.91 22.05 -18.08
C SER A 461 -4.91 21.40 -19.04
N TYR A 462 -3.63 21.25 -18.65
CA TYR A 462 -2.58 20.75 -19.54
C TYR A 462 -2.86 19.34 -20.08
N GLU A 463 -3.54 18.53 -19.28
CA GLU A 463 -3.84 17.13 -19.61
C GLU A 463 -5.04 16.99 -20.56
N ALA A 464 -5.83 18.06 -20.76
CA ALA A 464 -7.03 18.03 -21.58
C ALA A 464 -6.70 17.67 -23.05
N GLY A 465 -7.32 16.61 -23.55
CA GLY A 465 -7.09 16.12 -24.91
C GLY A 465 -5.75 15.41 -25.13
N THR A 466 -5.00 15.13 -24.06
CA THR A 466 -3.73 14.38 -24.11
C THR A 466 -3.90 12.93 -23.64
N CYS A 467 -2.82 12.15 -23.66
CA CYS A 467 -2.82 10.76 -23.17
C CYS A 467 -2.42 10.61 -21.68
N TRP A 468 -2.21 11.72 -20.96
CA TRP A 468 -1.88 11.71 -19.53
C TRP A 468 -3.01 11.10 -18.69
N GLY A 469 -2.66 10.27 -17.72
CA GLY A 469 -3.63 9.58 -16.87
C GLY A 469 -4.27 8.35 -17.51
N GLN A 470 -4.02 8.09 -18.80
CA GLN A 470 -4.60 6.96 -19.54
C GLN A 470 -3.51 6.02 -20.05
N GLU A 471 -2.66 6.51 -20.97
CA GLU A 471 -1.55 5.74 -21.55
C GLU A 471 -0.18 6.19 -21.01
N VAL A 472 -0.10 7.44 -20.53
CA VAL A 472 1.11 8.08 -20.00
C VAL A 472 0.91 8.43 -18.53
N GLY A 473 1.93 8.20 -17.72
CA GLY A 473 1.91 8.55 -16.31
C GLY A 473 1.28 7.48 -15.41
N TRP A 474 0.87 7.92 -14.23
CA TRP A 474 0.03 7.21 -13.28
C TRP A 474 -1.40 7.20 -13.79
N VAL A 475 -2.04 6.04 -13.73
CA VAL A 475 -3.33 5.78 -14.37
C VAL A 475 -4.47 6.28 -13.50
N TYR A 476 -5.42 7.01 -14.11
CA TYR A 476 -6.61 7.51 -13.44
C TYR A 476 -7.74 6.48 -13.46
N GLY A 477 -8.72 6.67 -12.57
CA GLY A 477 -9.98 5.92 -12.59
C GLY A 477 -10.14 4.85 -11.51
N SER A 478 -9.18 4.73 -10.59
CA SER A 478 -9.30 3.92 -9.38
C SER A 478 -8.72 4.68 -8.18
N MET A 479 -9.27 4.42 -7.00
CA MET A 479 -8.74 4.88 -5.71
C MET A 479 -7.41 4.23 -5.32
N THR A 480 -7.01 3.17 -6.04
CA THR A 480 -5.70 2.50 -5.96
C THR A 480 -5.00 2.63 -7.31
N GLU A 481 -4.61 3.87 -7.64
CA GLU A 481 -3.92 4.17 -8.89
C GLU A 481 -2.57 3.44 -9.00
N ASP A 482 -2.00 3.08 -7.87
CA ASP A 482 -0.74 2.39 -7.74
C ASP A 482 -0.82 0.98 -8.31
N ILE A 483 -1.72 0.14 -7.80
CA ILE A 483 -1.96 -1.21 -8.31
C ILE A 483 -2.32 -1.16 -9.80
N LEU A 484 -3.19 -0.21 -10.18
CA LEU A 484 -3.60 -0.03 -11.56
C LEU A 484 -2.44 0.36 -12.49
N THR A 485 -1.56 1.26 -12.04
CA THR A 485 -0.38 1.69 -12.81
C THR A 485 0.63 0.55 -12.93
N GLY A 486 0.88 -0.20 -11.85
CA GLY A 486 1.72 -1.40 -11.87
C GLY A 486 1.19 -2.44 -12.87
N GLN A 487 -0.12 -2.69 -12.85
CA GLN A 487 -0.76 -3.62 -13.78
C GLN A 487 -0.64 -3.14 -15.22
N ARG A 488 -0.80 -1.84 -15.50
CA ARG A 488 -0.59 -1.30 -16.84
C ARG A 488 0.84 -1.55 -17.33
N ILE A 489 1.82 -1.39 -16.45
CA ILE A 489 3.24 -1.64 -16.77
C ILE A 489 3.45 -3.12 -17.09
N HIS A 490 2.95 -4.04 -16.27
CA HIS A 490 3.02 -5.49 -16.55
C HIS A 490 2.24 -5.88 -17.81
N ALA A 491 1.07 -5.31 -18.04
CA ALA A 491 0.27 -5.53 -19.24
C ALA A 491 0.96 -5.06 -20.53
N ALA A 492 1.88 -4.10 -20.43
CA ALA A 492 2.74 -3.66 -21.52
C ALA A 492 3.94 -4.59 -21.76
N GLY A 493 4.10 -5.65 -20.96
CA GLY A 493 5.16 -6.66 -21.09
C GLY A 493 6.38 -6.41 -20.20
N TRP A 494 6.40 -5.34 -19.41
CA TRP A 494 7.47 -5.11 -18.45
C TRP A 494 7.37 -6.08 -17.27
N ARG A 495 8.52 -6.35 -16.65
CA ARG A 495 8.65 -7.07 -15.38
C ARG A 495 8.87 -6.08 -14.25
N SER A 496 8.80 -6.56 -13.02
CA SER A 496 9.26 -5.79 -11.85
C SER A 496 10.03 -6.67 -10.88
N VAL A 497 10.78 -6.04 -9.99
CA VAL A 497 11.66 -6.70 -9.02
C VAL A 497 11.37 -6.19 -7.61
N LEU A 498 11.53 -7.08 -6.64
CA LEU A 498 11.31 -6.77 -5.23
C LEU A 498 12.62 -6.32 -4.59
N LEU A 499 12.68 -5.06 -4.16
CA LEU A 499 13.79 -4.44 -3.44
C LEU A 499 13.63 -4.67 -1.94
N ASN A 500 14.15 -5.77 -1.41
CA ASN A 500 14.07 -6.09 0.01
C ASN A 500 15.46 -6.27 0.64
N PRO A 501 16.26 -5.19 0.76
CA PRO A 501 17.55 -5.24 1.44
C PRO A 501 17.38 -5.42 2.96
N ASP A 502 18.49 -5.77 3.62
CA ASP A 502 18.63 -5.80 5.07
C ASP A 502 19.78 -4.86 5.46
N PRO A 503 19.53 -3.76 6.21
CA PRO A 503 18.26 -3.34 6.81
C PRO A 503 17.20 -2.90 5.79
N PRO A 504 15.91 -2.83 6.19
CA PRO A 504 14.82 -2.38 5.33
C PRO A 504 15.12 -1.08 4.58
N ALA A 505 14.73 -1.03 3.30
CA ALA A 505 14.90 0.11 2.42
C ALA A 505 14.25 1.40 2.96
N PHE A 506 12.95 1.32 3.24
CA PHE A 506 12.13 2.42 3.73
C PHE A 506 11.31 1.98 4.94
N LEU A 507 11.02 2.92 5.83
CA LEU A 507 10.09 2.74 6.95
C LEU A 507 9.11 3.90 6.98
N GLY A 508 7.85 3.62 7.31
CA GLY A 508 6.87 4.69 7.53
C GLY A 508 5.91 4.48 8.69
N GLY A 509 4.93 5.38 8.79
CA GLY A 509 3.96 5.39 9.88
C GLY A 509 2.81 4.41 9.63
N ALA A 510 2.58 3.49 10.58
CA ALA A 510 1.39 2.65 10.55
C ALA A 510 0.16 3.42 11.07
N PRO A 511 -1.05 3.22 10.51
CA PRO A 511 -2.28 3.74 11.10
C PRO A 511 -2.47 3.22 12.53
N THR A 512 -2.87 4.10 13.44
CA THR A 512 -3.13 3.78 14.84
C THR A 512 -4.63 3.65 15.10
N GLY A 513 -5.02 2.62 15.86
CA GLY A 513 -6.40 2.41 16.28
C GLY A 513 -7.33 1.80 15.22
N GLY A 514 -8.57 1.53 15.64
CA GLY A 514 -9.58 0.89 14.80
C GLY A 514 -10.03 1.75 13.60
N PRO A 515 -10.45 3.02 13.80
CA PRO A 515 -11.00 3.84 12.72
C PRO A 515 -10.03 4.09 11.57
N ALA A 516 -8.80 4.55 11.85
CA ALA A 516 -7.82 4.86 10.82
C ALA A 516 -7.46 3.63 9.97
N SER A 517 -7.28 2.48 10.63
CA SER A 517 -7.01 1.20 9.98
C SER A 517 -8.16 0.76 9.05
N LEU A 518 -9.41 0.81 9.53
CA LEU A 518 -10.56 0.40 8.72
C LEU A 518 -10.86 1.36 7.56
N THR A 519 -10.64 2.67 7.74
CA THR A 519 -10.74 3.64 6.64
C THR A 519 -9.70 3.35 5.55
N GLN A 520 -8.47 3.03 5.94
CA GLN A 520 -7.43 2.64 4.99
C GLN A 520 -7.83 1.36 4.22
N TYR A 521 -8.27 0.31 4.91
CA TYR A 521 -8.73 -0.93 4.28
C TYR A 521 -9.93 -0.72 3.35
N LYS A 522 -10.87 0.17 3.71
CA LYS A 522 -12.04 0.49 2.88
C LYS A 522 -11.59 1.17 1.59
N ARG A 523 -10.66 2.12 1.66
CA ARG A 523 -10.12 2.83 0.50
C ARG A 523 -9.43 1.86 -0.46
N TRP A 524 -8.56 0.98 0.05
CA TRP A 524 -7.90 -0.04 -0.76
C TRP A 524 -8.91 -0.96 -1.44
N ALA A 525 -9.83 -1.56 -0.68
CA ALA A 525 -10.84 -2.46 -1.22
C ALA A 525 -11.76 -1.78 -2.25
N THR A 526 -12.03 -0.48 -2.09
CA THR A 526 -12.82 0.29 -3.06
C THR A 526 -12.07 0.39 -4.39
N GLY A 527 -10.81 0.84 -4.38
CA GLY A 527 -10.02 0.99 -5.60
C GLY A 527 -9.75 -0.33 -6.31
N LEU A 528 -9.46 -1.38 -5.55
CA LEU A 528 -9.26 -2.74 -6.06
C LEU A 528 -10.51 -3.27 -6.78
N LEU A 529 -11.70 -3.04 -6.21
CA LEU A 529 -12.96 -3.43 -6.84
C LEU A 529 -13.29 -2.59 -8.08
N GLU A 530 -12.94 -1.30 -8.08
CA GLU A 530 -13.07 -0.45 -9.28
C GLU A 530 -12.22 -0.98 -10.44
N ILE A 531 -11.03 -1.53 -10.17
CA ILE A 531 -10.20 -2.17 -11.20
C ILE A 531 -10.95 -3.34 -11.84
N ILE A 532 -11.58 -4.22 -11.03
CA ILE A 532 -12.37 -5.35 -11.53
C ILE A 532 -13.50 -4.91 -12.46
N PHE A 533 -14.25 -3.87 -12.10
CA PHE A 533 -15.37 -3.37 -12.91
C PHE A 533 -14.96 -2.44 -14.05
N SER A 534 -13.68 -2.10 -14.18
CA SER A 534 -13.17 -1.25 -15.24
C SER A 534 -12.73 -2.04 -16.48
N ARG A 535 -12.39 -1.32 -17.56
CA ARG A 535 -11.72 -1.90 -18.73
C ARG A 535 -10.32 -2.45 -18.43
N ASN A 536 -9.77 -2.14 -17.26
CA ASN A 536 -8.49 -2.62 -16.79
C ASN A 536 -8.64 -3.89 -15.91
N ASN A 537 -9.75 -4.61 -15.99
CA ASN A 537 -9.89 -5.90 -15.32
C ASN A 537 -8.70 -6.83 -15.67
N PRO A 538 -8.02 -7.46 -14.69
CA PRO A 538 -6.85 -8.29 -14.95
C PRO A 538 -7.09 -9.43 -15.95
N ILE A 539 -8.28 -10.04 -15.92
CA ILE A 539 -8.66 -11.14 -16.83
C ILE A 539 -8.76 -10.63 -18.27
N LEU A 540 -9.44 -9.50 -18.48
CA LEU A 540 -9.53 -8.88 -19.81
C LEU A 540 -8.16 -8.48 -20.34
N VAL A 541 -7.32 -7.93 -19.47
CA VAL A 541 -5.96 -7.50 -19.80
C VAL A 541 -5.05 -8.71 -20.09
N CYS A 542 -5.20 -9.82 -19.37
CA CYS A 542 -4.48 -11.08 -19.63
C CYS A 542 -4.82 -11.67 -21.00
N VAL A 543 -6.10 -11.62 -21.40
CA VAL A 543 -6.54 -12.15 -22.70
C VAL A 543 -6.12 -11.23 -23.85
N SER A 544 -6.09 -9.91 -23.63
CA SER A 544 -5.91 -8.92 -24.71
C SER A 544 -4.51 -8.30 -24.82
N LYS A 545 -3.65 -8.43 -23.79
CA LYS A 545 -2.33 -7.79 -23.71
C LYS A 545 -1.26 -8.78 -23.21
N HIS A 546 -0.14 -8.27 -22.69
CA HIS A 546 1.04 -9.07 -22.29
C HIS A 546 1.10 -9.35 -20.77
N LEU A 547 -0.05 -9.40 -20.09
CA LEU A 547 -0.10 -9.80 -18.68
C LEU A 547 -0.08 -11.33 -18.59
N GLU A 548 0.95 -11.90 -17.99
CA GLU A 548 1.08 -13.35 -17.86
C GLU A 548 -0.08 -13.96 -17.06
N PHE A 549 -0.57 -15.14 -17.45
CA PHE A 549 -1.73 -15.77 -16.79
C PHE A 549 -1.56 -15.92 -15.28
N ARG A 550 -0.39 -16.36 -14.82
CA ARG A 550 -0.13 -16.49 -13.37
C ARG A 550 -0.05 -15.12 -12.69
N GLN A 551 0.47 -14.10 -13.37
CA GLN A 551 0.47 -12.72 -12.86
C GLN A 551 -0.96 -12.16 -12.76
N CYS A 552 -1.82 -12.45 -13.74
CA CYS A 552 -3.24 -12.12 -13.68
C CYS A 552 -3.89 -12.73 -12.44
N LEU A 553 -3.65 -14.03 -12.16
CA LEU A 553 -4.16 -14.68 -10.95
C LEU A 553 -3.58 -14.06 -9.68
N ALA A 554 -2.33 -13.60 -9.70
CA ALA A 554 -1.72 -12.88 -8.58
C ALA A 554 -2.42 -11.53 -8.32
N TYR A 555 -2.70 -10.72 -9.35
CA TYR A 555 -3.48 -9.47 -9.19
C TYR A 555 -4.87 -9.75 -8.60
N LEU A 556 -5.54 -10.82 -9.05
CA LEU A 556 -6.84 -11.22 -8.51
C LEU A 556 -6.79 -11.56 -7.01
N VAL A 557 -5.64 -11.95 -6.42
CA VAL A 557 -5.52 -12.19 -4.98
C VAL A 557 -5.91 -10.95 -4.16
N ILE A 558 -5.53 -9.76 -4.63
CA ILE A 558 -5.83 -8.49 -3.97
C ILE A 558 -7.12 -7.87 -4.49
N ASP A 559 -7.38 -7.94 -5.80
CA ASP A 559 -8.53 -7.27 -6.40
C ASP A 559 -9.87 -7.77 -5.86
N VAL A 560 -9.96 -9.06 -5.46
CA VAL A 560 -11.19 -9.68 -4.98
C VAL A 560 -11.49 -9.45 -3.49
N TRP A 561 -10.71 -8.63 -2.78
CA TRP A 561 -10.90 -8.36 -1.34
C TRP A 561 -12.32 -7.89 -1.01
N ALA A 562 -12.84 -6.89 -1.73
CA ALA A 562 -14.22 -6.42 -1.54
C ALA A 562 -15.26 -7.47 -1.98
N LEU A 563 -15.01 -8.19 -3.08
CA LEU A 563 -15.91 -9.26 -3.56
C LEU A 563 -16.04 -10.41 -2.56
N ARG A 564 -15.05 -10.64 -1.71
CA ARG A 564 -15.11 -11.65 -0.66
C ARG A 564 -16.12 -11.32 0.44
N ALA A 565 -16.38 -10.04 0.70
CA ALA A 565 -17.25 -9.61 1.78
C ALA A 565 -18.67 -10.21 1.76
N PRO A 566 -19.43 -10.21 0.64
CA PRO A 566 -20.76 -10.82 0.61
C PRO A 566 -20.77 -12.32 0.92
N PHE A 567 -19.78 -13.09 0.44
CA PHE A 567 -19.67 -14.53 0.72
C PHE A 567 -19.32 -14.78 2.21
N GLU A 568 -18.40 -13.99 2.76
CA GLU A 568 -18.07 -14.03 4.19
C GLU A 568 -19.27 -13.68 5.07
N MET A 569 -20.01 -12.63 4.72
CA MET A 569 -21.23 -12.24 5.44
C MET A 569 -22.30 -13.32 5.36
N CYS A 570 -22.55 -13.89 4.17
CA CYS A 570 -23.50 -14.98 3.99
C CYS A 570 -23.13 -16.19 4.85
N TYR A 571 -21.87 -16.63 4.78
CA TYR A 571 -21.37 -17.77 5.55
C TYR A 571 -21.41 -17.52 7.06
N ALA A 572 -21.05 -16.31 7.52
CA ALA A 572 -21.09 -15.92 8.92
C ALA A 572 -22.51 -15.87 9.52
N LEU A 573 -23.54 -15.72 8.67
CA LEU A 573 -24.94 -15.72 9.09
C LEU A 573 -25.56 -17.13 9.16
N LEU A 574 -24.95 -18.14 8.53
CA LEU A 574 -25.48 -19.52 8.52
C LEU A 574 -25.57 -20.14 9.91
N GLY A 575 -24.53 -19.99 10.73
CA GLY A 575 -24.50 -20.50 12.11
C GLY A 575 -25.63 -19.91 12.96
N PRO A 576 -25.71 -18.57 13.08
CA PRO A 576 -26.80 -17.91 13.81
C PRO A 576 -28.19 -18.27 13.27
N TYR A 577 -28.36 -18.29 11.94
CA TYR A 577 -29.63 -18.70 11.33
C TYR A 577 -30.03 -20.11 11.78
N CYS A 578 -29.11 -21.08 11.70
CA CYS A 578 -29.39 -22.46 12.06
C CYS A 578 -29.77 -22.62 13.55
N LEU A 579 -29.07 -21.93 14.45
CA LEU A 579 -29.41 -21.91 15.88
C LEU A 579 -30.80 -21.31 16.16
N LEU A 580 -31.16 -20.22 15.47
CA LEU A 580 -32.42 -19.51 15.65
C LEU A 580 -33.62 -20.17 14.94
N ALA A 581 -33.42 -20.75 13.77
CA ALA A 581 -34.47 -21.39 12.98
C ALA A 581 -34.60 -22.91 13.25
N ASN A 582 -33.79 -23.45 14.16
CA ASN A 582 -33.71 -24.90 14.45
C ASN A 582 -33.35 -25.73 13.21
N GLN A 583 -32.49 -25.19 12.35
CA GLN A 583 -32.00 -25.82 11.13
C GLN A 583 -30.53 -26.24 11.30
N SER A 584 -29.95 -26.87 10.29
CA SER A 584 -28.54 -27.26 10.31
C SER A 584 -27.95 -27.16 8.91
N PHE A 585 -26.76 -26.58 8.82
CA PHE A 585 -25.99 -26.50 7.58
C PHE A 585 -24.74 -27.37 7.63
N LEU A 586 -24.38 -27.93 8.79
CA LEU A 586 -23.26 -28.85 8.94
C LEU A 586 -23.75 -30.29 9.17
N PRO A 587 -23.00 -31.30 8.71
CA PRO A 587 -23.23 -32.69 9.12
C PRO A 587 -23.17 -32.82 10.65
N LYS A 588 -23.91 -33.77 11.22
CA LYS A 588 -23.85 -34.02 12.67
C LYS A 588 -22.53 -34.66 13.07
N ALA A 589 -22.06 -34.41 14.29
CA ALA A 589 -20.82 -35.01 14.79
C ALA A 589 -20.84 -36.55 14.83
N SER A 590 -22.03 -37.15 14.89
CA SER A 590 -22.23 -38.60 14.78
C SER A 590 -22.14 -39.13 13.35
N GLU A 591 -22.22 -38.26 12.34
CA GLU A 591 -22.16 -38.65 10.93
C GLU A 591 -20.71 -38.66 10.44
N PRO A 592 -20.30 -39.66 9.64
CA PRO A 592 -18.95 -39.72 9.05
C PRO A 592 -18.59 -38.46 8.24
N GLY A 593 -19.61 -37.74 7.78
CA GLY A 593 -19.44 -36.51 7.04
C GLY A 593 -18.85 -35.33 7.76
N PHE A 594 -18.94 -35.31 9.08
CA PHE A 594 -18.40 -34.25 9.90
C PHE A 594 -16.87 -34.22 9.88
N LEU A 595 -16.22 -35.33 9.53
CA LEU A 595 -14.76 -35.43 9.50
C LEU A 595 -14.12 -34.50 8.47
N ILE A 596 -14.76 -34.26 7.32
CA ILE A 596 -14.20 -33.38 6.27
C ILE A 596 -14.11 -31.92 6.74
N PRO A 597 -15.21 -31.26 7.18
CA PRO A 597 -15.12 -29.89 7.68
C PRO A 597 -14.27 -29.76 8.95
N LEU A 598 -14.27 -30.78 9.82
CA LEU A 598 -13.39 -30.81 10.99
C LEU A 598 -11.91 -30.85 10.61
N ALA A 599 -11.52 -31.77 9.71
CA ALA A 599 -10.16 -31.87 9.21
C ALA A 599 -9.73 -30.58 8.51
N LEU A 600 -10.59 -30.01 7.65
CA LEU A 600 -10.34 -28.73 7.01
C LEU A 600 -10.10 -27.62 8.02
N PHE A 601 -10.94 -27.50 9.06
CA PHE A 601 -10.78 -26.49 10.11
C PHE A 601 -9.43 -26.64 10.83
N VAL A 602 -9.08 -27.85 11.27
CA VAL A 602 -7.82 -28.10 11.98
C VAL A 602 -6.62 -27.85 11.08
N THR A 603 -6.60 -28.41 9.87
CA THR A 603 -5.49 -28.27 8.92
C THR A 603 -5.31 -26.83 8.46
N TYR A 604 -6.39 -26.09 8.17
CA TYR A 604 -6.29 -24.69 7.77
C TYR A 604 -5.72 -23.81 8.89
N ASN A 605 -6.21 -23.98 10.13
CA ASN A 605 -5.71 -23.17 11.25
C ASN A 605 -4.26 -23.54 11.61
N ALA A 606 -3.91 -24.83 11.58
CA ALA A 606 -2.54 -25.28 11.78
C ALA A 606 -1.60 -24.72 10.69
N TYR A 607 -2.03 -24.76 9.41
CA TYR A 607 -1.28 -24.19 8.28
C TYR A 607 -1.00 -22.70 8.51
N ASN A 608 -2.03 -21.91 8.81
CA ASN A 608 -1.88 -20.47 9.01
C ASN A 608 -1.01 -20.17 10.23
N PHE A 609 -1.21 -20.87 11.34
CA PHE A 609 -0.38 -20.73 12.53
C PHE A 609 1.10 -21.00 12.21
N SER A 610 1.38 -22.10 11.51
CA SER A 610 2.75 -22.45 11.10
C SER A 610 3.36 -21.40 10.16
N GLU A 611 2.60 -20.77 9.26
CA GLU A 611 3.14 -19.70 8.39
C GLU A 611 3.59 -18.48 9.21
N TYR A 612 2.83 -18.10 10.24
CA TYR A 612 3.21 -17.01 11.14
C TYR A 612 4.46 -17.36 11.96
N MET A 613 4.56 -18.60 12.47
CA MET A 613 5.76 -19.05 13.19
C MET A 613 6.99 -19.06 12.28
N ASP A 614 6.85 -19.48 11.02
CA ASP A 614 7.93 -19.48 10.02
C ASP A 614 8.39 -18.05 9.66
N CYS A 615 7.50 -17.06 9.79
CA CYS A 615 7.82 -15.62 9.71
C CYS A 615 8.39 -15.05 11.02
N ARG A 616 8.68 -15.89 12.03
CA ARG A 616 9.17 -15.48 13.36
C ARG A 616 8.21 -14.52 14.10
N LEU A 617 6.92 -14.63 13.84
CA LEU A 617 5.88 -13.86 14.51
C LEU A 617 5.30 -14.64 15.70
N SER A 618 4.69 -13.92 16.64
CA SER A 618 4.09 -14.53 17.83
C SER A 618 2.75 -15.19 17.52
N ALA A 619 2.31 -16.09 18.41
CA ALA A 619 0.97 -16.67 18.34
C ALA A 619 -0.13 -15.60 18.47
N CYS A 620 0.14 -14.55 19.24
CA CYS A 620 -0.73 -13.38 19.36
C CYS A 620 -0.88 -12.65 18.02
N ALA A 621 0.22 -12.50 17.27
CA ALA A 621 0.19 -11.87 15.94
C ALA A 621 -0.68 -12.66 14.96
N TRP A 622 -0.55 -13.99 14.95
CA TRP A 622 -1.43 -14.87 14.17
C TRP A 622 -2.89 -14.67 14.54
N TRP A 623 -3.22 -14.73 15.83
CA TRP A 623 -4.59 -14.59 16.30
C TRP A 623 -5.17 -13.20 15.99
N ASN A 624 -4.39 -12.13 16.18
CA ASN A 624 -4.80 -10.77 15.85
C ASN A 624 -5.09 -10.59 14.37
N ASN A 625 -4.23 -11.11 13.49
CA ASN A 625 -4.45 -11.04 12.05
C ASN A 625 -5.65 -11.88 11.60
N HIS A 626 -5.84 -13.08 12.18
CA HIS A 626 -7.01 -13.91 11.90
C HIS A 626 -8.33 -13.23 12.28
N ARG A 627 -8.37 -12.60 13.47
CA ARG A 627 -9.49 -11.74 13.89
C ARG A 627 -9.70 -10.58 12.92
N MET A 628 -8.63 -9.85 12.60
CA MET A 628 -8.71 -8.69 11.73
C MET A 628 -9.19 -9.04 10.32
N GLN A 629 -8.84 -10.22 9.79
CA GLN A 629 -9.40 -10.69 8.52
C GLN A 629 -10.94 -10.75 8.56
N ARG A 630 -11.55 -11.23 9.66
CA ARG A 630 -13.01 -11.27 9.82
C ARG A 630 -13.60 -9.88 10.04
N ILE A 631 -12.95 -9.05 10.85
CA ILE A 631 -13.38 -7.67 11.12
C ILE A 631 -13.36 -6.87 9.83
N VAL A 632 -12.25 -6.82 9.12
CA VAL A 632 -12.07 -6.04 7.88
C VAL A 632 -13.05 -6.51 6.81
N SER A 633 -13.22 -7.83 6.64
CA SER A 633 -14.14 -8.38 5.64
C SER A 633 -15.60 -8.00 5.91
N SER A 634 -16.04 -8.04 7.17
CA SER A 634 -17.41 -7.69 7.57
C SER A 634 -17.63 -6.17 7.72
N SER A 635 -16.58 -5.36 7.71
CA SER A 635 -16.65 -3.89 7.85
C SER A 635 -16.25 -3.18 6.56
N ALA A 636 -14.97 -2.87 6.44
CA ALA A 636 -14.37 -2.04 5.42
C ALA A 636 -14.60 -2.60 4.01
N TRP A 637 -14.38 -3.91 3.81
CA TRP A 637 -14.56 -4.55 2.51
C TRP A 637 -16.04 -4.65 2.12
N LEU A 638 -16.93 -4.90 3.08
CA LEU A 638 -18.37 -4.91 2.84
C LEU A 638 -18.86 -3.52 2.41
N LEU A 639 -18.46 -2.46 3.10
CA LEU A 639 -18.85 -1.10 2.70
C LEU A 639 -18.21 -0.69 1.37
N ALA A 640 -16.96 -1.05 1.11
CA ALA A 640 -16.32 -0.84 -0.19
C ALA A 640 -17.12 -1.53 -1.31
N PHE A 641 -17.50 -2.79 -1.11
CA PHE A 641 -18.34 -3.54 -2.05
C PHE A 641 -19.65 -2.81 -2.34
N LEU A 642 -20.39 -2.43 -1.29
CA LEU A 642 -21.65 -1.71 -1.44
C LEU A 642 -21.47 -0.35 -2.13
N THR A 643 -20.44 0.40 -1.78
CA THR A 643 -20.14 1.70 -2.39
C THR A 643 -19.87 1.56 -3.89
N VAL A 644 -19.05 0.60 -4.31
CA VAL A 644 -18.75 0.41 -5.73
C VAL A 644 -19.98 -0.11 -6.48
N VAL A 645 -20.76 -1.03 -5.92
CA VAL A 645 -22.01 -1.50 -6.54
C VAL A 645 -22.97 -0.32 -6.78
N VAL A 646 -23.23 0.50 -5.77
CA VAL A 646 -24.11 1.69 -5.88
C VAL A 646 -23.56 2.68 -6.92
N LYS A 647 -22.24 2.89 -6.96
CA LYS A 647 -21.59 3.71 -7.99
C LYS A 647 -21.77 3.13 -9.39
N THR A 648 -21.57 1.83 -9.59
CA THR A 648 -21.77 1.18 -10.89
C THR A 648 -23.21 1.22 -11.37
N LEU A 649 -24.17 1.33 -10.45
CA LEU A 649 -25.59 1.55 -10.75
C LEU A 649 -25.93 3.03 -11.02
N GLY A 650 -24.96 3.94 -10.96
CA GLY A 650 -25.14 5.38 -11.20
C GLY A 650 -25.79 6.14 -10.04
N LEU A 651 -25.84 5.55 -8.84
CA LEU A 651 -26.56 6.09 -7.68
C LEU A 651 -25.67 6.89 -6.70
N SER A 652 -24.34 6.90 -6.86
CA SER A 652 -23.40 7.60 -5.97
C SER A 652 -22.01 7.79 -6.60
N GLU A 653 -21.24 8.75 -6.06
CA GLU A 653 -19.81 8.90 -6.32
C GLU A 653 -18.97 8.37 -5.14
N THR A 654 -17.77 7.86 -5.43
CA THR A 654 -16.82 7.40 -4.41
C THR A 654 -16.08 8.59 -3.80
N VAL A 655 -16.13 8.72 -2.47
CA VAL A 655 -15.39 9.76 -1.73
C VAL A 655 -14.02 9.24 -1.30
N PHE A 656 -12.96 9.98 -1.64
CA PHE A 656 -11.59 9.73 -1.16
C PHE A 656 -11.34 10.46 0.16
N GLU A 657 -10.97 9.70 1.19
CA GLU A 657 -10.58 10.23 2.49
C GLU A 657 -9.08 10.04 2.70
N VAL A 658 -8.39 11.14 3.03
CA VAL A 658 -6.96 11.12 3.38
C VAL A 658 -6.81 10.49 4.75
N THR A 659 -5.94 9.49 4.88
CA THR A 659 -5.65 8.85 6.16
C THR A 659 -4.70 9.74 6.97
N ARG A 660 -5.03 9.99 8.23
CA ARG A 660 -4.18 10.76 9.14
C ARG A 660 -2.80 10.08 9.31
N LYS A 661 -1.74 10.88 9.24
CA LYS A 661 -0.35 10.48 9.46
C LYS A 661 0.14 11.15 10.74
N GLU A 662 0.50 10.35 11.73
CA GLU A 662 1.02 10.83 13.01
C GLU A 662 2.50 10.46 13.13
N GLN A 663 3.32 11.39 13.60
CA GLN A 663 4.72 11.11 13.92
C GLN A 663 4.78 10.35 15.23
N GLN A 664 4.94 9.03 15.18
CA GLN A 664 5.20 8.25 16.38
C GLN A 664 6.66 8.46 16.80
N SER A 665 6.87 9.06 17.97
CA SER A 665 8.19 9.09 18.60
C SER A 665 8.57 7.66 19.01
N PRO A 666 9.76 7.15 18.65
CA PRO A 666 10.22 5.83 19.10
C PRO A 666 10.53 5.76 20.60
N SER A 667 10.46 6.88 21.32
CA SER A 667 10.69 6.92 22.77
C SER A 667 9.53 6.33 23.54
N SER A 668 9.87 5.55 24.57
CA SER A 668 9.01 5.01 25.62
C SER A 668 8.27 6.06 26.47
N ASP A 669 8.49 7.35 26.19
CA ASP A 669 8.13 8.44 27.10
C ASP A 669 6.74 9.03 26.82
N ALA A 670 5.95 8.39 25.94
CA ALA A 670 4.50 8.58 25.89
C ALA A 670 3.77 8.00 27.13
N ALA A 671 4.51 7.58 28.16
CA ALA A 671 3.95 7.08 29.42
C ALA A 671 3.45 8.18 30.37
N ASP A 672 3.93 9.43 30.27
CA ASP A 672 3.74 10.41 31.35
C ASP A 672 2.85 11.62 31.04
N GLY A 673 2.10 11.62 29.92
CA GLY A 673 1.24 12.77 29.54
C GLY A 673 -0.19 12.47 29.08
N ALA A 674 -0.50 11.22 28.69
CA ALA A 674 -1.84 10.83 28.26
C ALA A 674 -2.30 9.63 29.10
N GLY A 675 -3.11 9.89 30.13
CA GLY A 675 -3.58 8.83 31.03
C GLY A 675 -4.19 7.64 30.28
N ASP A 676 -3.71 6.44 30.63
CA ASP A 676 -4.41 5.14 30.50
C ASP A 676 -4.79 4.67 29.07
N ALA A 677 -4.09 5.15 28.04
CA ALA A 677 -4.33 4.68 26.67
C ALA A 677 -3.45 3.47 26.31
N ASP A 678 -4.00 2.26 26.31
CA ASP A 678 -3.36 1.08 25.70
C ASP A 678 -3.38 1.25 24.16
N PRO A 679 -2.24 1.54 23.51
CA PRO A 679 -2.19 1.84 22.08
C PRO A 679 -2.56 0.63 21.22
N GLY A 680 -2.47 -0.59 21.77
CA GLY A 680 -2.90 -1.82 21.11
C GLY A 680 -4.40 -2.12 21.25
N ARG A 681 -5.14 -1.34 22.04
CA ARG A 681 -6.56 -1.57 22.27
C ARG A 681 -7.40 -1.00 21.14
N PHE A 682 -8.34 -1.82 20.66
CA PHE A 682 -9.24 -1.45 19.59
C PHE A 682 -10.20 -0.31 20.00
N THR A 683 -10.26 0.72 19.17
CA THR A 683 -11.07 1.92 19.35
C THR A 683 -12.21 2.00 18.33
N PHE A 684 -13.23 2.80 18.63
CA PHE A 684 -14.45 2.95 17.84
C PHE A 684 -14.82 4.42 17.67
N ASP A 685 -15.49 4.73 16.55
CA ASP A 685 -16.15 6.00 16.33
C ASP A 685 -17.56 5.77 15.74
N ALA A 686 -18.23 6.85 15.32
CA ALA A 686 -19.60 6.78 14.78
C ALA A 686 -19.68 6.31 13.32
N SER A 687 -18.55 5.92 12.71
CA SER A 687 -18.46 5.50 11.31
C SER A 687 -19.31 4.25 11.04
N PRO A 688 -19.97 4.19 9.87
CA PRO A 688 -20.78 3.04 9.50
C PRO A 688 -19.98 1.73 9.37
N VAL A 689 -18.64 1.78 9.24
CA VAL A 689 -17.80 0.56 9.15
C VAL A 689 -17.98 -0.36 10.37
N PHE A 690 -18.35 0.18 11.52
CA PHE A 690 -18.53 -0.58 12.75
C PHE A 690 -19.90 -1.26 12.87
N VAL A 691 -20.90 -0.87 12.07
CA VAL A 691 -22.28 -1.37 12.21
C VAL A 691 -22.38 -2.89 11.92
N PRO A 692 -21.91 -3.42 10.78
CA PRO A 692 -22.11 -4.83 10.49
C PRO A 692 -21.35 -5.80 11.41
N PRO A 693 -20.06 -5.58 11.78
CA PRO A 693 -19.40 -6.46 12.75
C PRO A 693 -20.03 -6.38 14.14
N THR A 694 -20.53 -5.21 14.56
CA THR A 694 -21.29 -5.09 15.81
C THR A 694 -22.56 -5.93 15.76
N ALA A 695 -23.32 -5.86 14.65
CA ALA A 695 -24.52 -6.67 14.46
C ALA A 695 -24.20 -8.17 14.47
N LEU A 696 -23.14 -8.60 13.77
CA LEU A 696 -22.68 -9.99 13.78
C LEU A 696 -22.28 -10.46 15.18
N ALA A 697 -21.54 -9.65 15.95
CA ALA A 697 -21.13 -10.01 17.30
C ALA A 697 -22.34 -10.22 18.22
N VAL A 698 -23.29 -9.28 18.22
CA VAL A 698 -24.53 -9.37 19.01
C VAL A 698 -25.38 -10.57 18.55
N LEU A 699 -25.55 -10.74 17.25
CA LEU A 699 -26.35 -11.82 16.68
C LEU A 699 -25.81 -13.20 17.07
N ASN A 700 -24.50 -13.42 17.00
CA ASN A 700 -23.90 -14.70 17.38
C ASN A 700 -24.07 -14.98 18.87
N VAL A 701 -23.93 -13.97 19.75
CA VAL A 701 -24.19 -14.12 21.20
C VAL A 701 -25.65 -14.50 21.46
N VAL A 702 -26.60 -13.80 20.82
CA VAL A 702 -28.04 -14.10 20.94
C VAL A 702 -28.34 -15.51 20.43
N ALA A 703 -27.79 -15.90 19.28
CA ALA A 703 -28.02 -17.21 18.69
C ALA A 703 -27.49 -18.35 19.58
N ILE A 704 -26.31 -18.20 20.19
CA ILE A 704 -25.78 -19.17 21.15
C ILE A 704 -26.70 -19.30 22.37
N ALA A 705 -27.17 -18.17 22.93
CA ALA A 705 -28.06 -18.18 24.09
C ALA A 705 -29.40 -18.88 23.77
N VAL A 706 -30.02 -18.55 22.64
CA VAL A 706 -31.27 -19.18 22.19
C VAL A 706 -31.07 -20.67 21.88
N GLY A 707 -29.99 -21.02 21.20
CA GLY A 707 -29.64 -22.42 20.91
C GLY A 707 -29.44 -23.23 22.18
N ALA A 708 -28.68 -22.71 23.15
CA ALA A 708 -28.44 -23.37 24.43
C ALA A 708 -29.73 -23.55 25.23
N TRP A 709 -30.61 -22.54 25.23
CA TRP A 709 -31.94 -22.64 25.84
C TRP A 709 -32.78 -23.76 25.22
N ARG A 710 -32.81 -23.88 23.89
CA ARG A 710 -33.55 -24.95 23.20
C ARG A 710 -33.04 -26.35 23.53
N VAL A 711 -31.72 -26.50 23.64
CA VAL A 711 -31.09 -27.75 24.08
C VAL A 711 -31.53 -28.08 25.51
N ALA A 712 -31.49 -27.11 26.43
CA ALA A 712 -31.89 -27.30 27.82
C ALA A 712 -33.37 -27.71 27.99
N VAL A 713 -34.26 -27.19 27.13
CA VAL A 713 -35.71 -27.48 27.16
C VAL A 713 -36.07 -28.73 26.33
N GLY A 714 -35.11 -29.39 25.68
CA GLY A 714 -35.34 -30.64 24.95
C GLY A 714 -36.04 -30.49 23.59
N VAL A 715 -36.01 -29.30 22.98
CA VAL A 715 -36.75 -28.96 21.74
C VAL A 715 -35.95 -29.28 20.46
N VAL A 716 -34.99 -30.21 20.49
CA VAL A 716 -34.01 -30.41 19.40
C VAL A 716 -34.06 -31.78 18.68
N PRO A 717 -35.21 -32.39 18.33
CA PRO A 717 -35.20 -33.49 17.36
C PRO A 717 -34.79 -32.95 15.97
N GLY A 718 -33.62 -33.35 15.46
CA GLY A 718 -33.13 -32.98 14.11
C GLY A 718 -32.52 -31.56 13.97
N GLY A 719 -32.51 -30.76 15.04
CA GLY A 719 -32.02 -29.37 15.05
C GLY A 719 -30.48 -29.23 15.04
N PRO A 720 -29.91 -28.02 15.18
CA PRO A 720 -28.48 -27.71 15.00
C PRO A 720 -27.55 -28.59 15.86
N GLY A 721 -26.37 -28.93 15.32
CA GLY A 721 -25.37 -29.75 16.00
C GLY A 721 -24.30 -28.91 16.71
N VAL A 722 -23.32 -29.60 17.31
CA VAL A 722 -22.16 -28.95 17.96
C VAL A 722 -21.37 -28.04 17.00
N GLY A 723 -21.36 -28.37 15.70
CA GLY A 723 -20.67 -27.59 14.67
C GLY A 723 -21.17 -26.14 14.58
N GLU A 724 -22.50 -25.92 14.58
CA GLU A 724 -23.09 -24.59 14.53
C GLU A 724 -22.73 -23.75 15.77
N PHE A 725 -22.73 -24.35 16.97
CA PHE A 725 -22.28 -23.69 18.19
C PHE A 725 -20.80 -23.30 18.12
N VAL A 726 -19.94 -24.20 17.60
CA VAL A 726 -18.51 -23.92 17.40
C VAL A 726 -18.31 -22.78 16.39
N CYS A 727 -19.06 -22.75 15.28
CA CYS A 727 -18.99 -21.65 14.31
C CYS A 727 -19.36 -20.31 14.94
N CYS A 728 -20.48 -20.24 15.68
CA CYS A 728 -20.91 -19.03 16.35
C CYS A 728 -19.91 -18.59 17.42
N GLY A 729 -19.41 -19.53 18.23
CA GLY A 729 -18.40 -19.27 19.25
C GLY A 729 -17.09 -18.74 18.65
N TRP A 730 -16.65 -19.33 17.55
CA TRP A 730 -15.46 -18.89 16.82
C TRP A 730 -15.60 -17.46 16.27
N LEU A 731 -16.79 -17.09 15.78
CA LEU A 731 -17.08 -15.72 15.34
C LEU A 731 -17.12 -14.74 16.52
N VAL A 732 -17.68 -15.12 17.67
CA VAL A 732 -17.65 -14.30 18.90
C VAL A 732 -16.21 -14.05 19.35
N LEU A 733 -15.35 -15.08 19.32
CA LEU A 733 -13.93 -14.95 19.63
C LEU A 733 -13.20 -14.06 18.62
N SER A 734 -13.52 -14.20 17.33
CA SER A 734 -12.94 -13.38 16.26
C SER A 734 -13.37 -11.90 16.38
N LEU A 735 -14.60 -11.65 16.82
CA LEU A 735 -15.19 -10.32 17.01
C LEU A 735 -15.13 -9.84 18.47
N TRP A 736 -14.26 -10.45 19.29
CA TRP A 736 -14.12 -10.11 20.70
C TRP A 736 -13.89 -8.62 21.00
N PRO A 737 -13.18 -7.82 20.16
CA PRO A 737 -13.07 -6.38 20.39
C PRO A 737 -14.42 -5.67 20.37
N PHE A 738 -15.33 -6.11 19.50
CA PHE A 738 -16.68 -5.56 19.40
C PHE A 738 -17.53 -5.98 20.59
N VAL A 739 -17.41 -7.24 21.05
CA VAL A 739 -18.08 -7.71 22.27
C VAL A 739 -17.67 -6.86 23.48
N ARG A 740 -16.36 -6.62 23.67
CA ARG A 740 -15.85 -5.72 24.70
C ARG A 740 -16.34 -4.27 24.49
N GLY A 741 -16.38 -3.82 23.24
CA GLY A 741 -16.85 -2.48 22.87
C GLY A 741 -18.33 -2.23 23.20
N LEU A 742 -19.17 -3.26 23.30
CA LEU A 742 -20.57 -3.11 23.71
C LEU A 742 -20.73 -2.54 25.13
N VAL A 743 -19.81 -2.90 26.03
CA VAL A 743 -19.78 -2.45 27.43
C VAL A 743 -18.65 -1.43 27.72
N GLY A 744 -17.84 -1.11 26.71
CA GLY A 744 -16.75 -0.14 26.81
C GLY A 744 -17.24 1.30 27.00
N LYS A 745 -16.35 2.15 27.54
CA LYS A 745 -16.54 3.60 27.74
C LYS A 745 -15.54 4.39 26.88
N GLY A 746 -15.86 5.64 26.57
CA GLY A 746 -15.01 6.53 25.78
C GLY A 746 -14.74 5.98 24.37
N SER A 747 -13.52 6.17 23.86
CA SER A 747 -13.06 5.68 22.56
C SER A 747 -13.02 4.14 22.45
N TYR A 748 -13.05 3.42 23.58
CA TYR A 748 -13.11 1.96 23.62
C TYR A 748 -14.54 1.41 23.61
N GLY A 749 -15.54 2.28 23.73
CA GLY A 749 -16.96 1.93 23.66
C GLY A 749 -17.53 2.19 22.28
N ILE A 750 -18.32 1.24 21.78
CA ILE A 750 -19.07 1.44 20.53
C ILE A 750 -20.11 2.54 20.75
N PRO A 751 -20.18 3.59 19.91
CA PRO A 751 -21.15 4.67 20.07
C PRO A 751 -22.61 4.19 20.01
N TRP A 752 -23.50 4.91 20.70
CA TRP A 752 -24.93 4.55 20.77
C TRP A 752 -25.60 4.47 19.40
N SER A 753 -25.24 5.38 18.48
CA SER A 753 -25.75 5.39 17.11
C SER A 753 -25.43 4.10 16.35
N VAL A 754 -24.24 3.54 16.55
CA VAL A 754 -23.79 2.26 15.95
C VAL A 754 -24.52 1.09 16.61
N LYS A 755 -24.63 1.07 17.95
CA LYS A 755 -25.37 0.04 18.70
C LYS A 755 -26.83 -0.03 18.27
N LEU A 756 -27.50 1.11 18.12
CA LEU A 756 -28.91 1.18 17.70
C LEU A 756 -29.09 0.60 16.29
N LYS A 757 -28.28 1.04 15.32
CA LYS A 757 -28.33 0.53 13.94
C LYS A 757 -28.06 -0.98 13.89
N ALA A 758 -27.04 -1.45 14.60
CA ALA A 758 -26.73 -2.87 14.70
C ALA A 758 -27.88 -3.65 15.34
N GLY A 759 -28.47 -3.15 16.44
CA GLY A 759 -29.60 -3.76 17.12
C GLY A 759 -30.84 -3.89 16.22
N LEU A 760 -31.14 -2.88 15.40
CA LEU A 760 -32.22 -2.95 14.40
C LEU A 760 -31.98 -4.05 13.36
N LEU A 761 -30.75 -4.19 12.86
CA LEU A 761 -30.38 -5.27 11.93
C LEU A 761 -30.53 -6.65 12.58
N VAL A 762 -30.07 -6.80 13.83
CA VAL A 762 -30.21 -8.05 14.58
C VAL A 762 -31.69 -8.39 14.81
N ALA A 763 -32.50 -7.42 15.24
CA ALA A 763 -33.93 -7.63 15.47
C ALA A 763 -34.66 -8.03 14.18
N ALA A 764 -34.36 -7.38 13.06
CA ALA A 764 -34.90 -7.74 11.76
C ALA A 764 -34.50 -9.17 11.34
N PHE A 765 -33.24 -9.55 11.54
CA PHE A 765 -32.76 -10.89 11.22
C PHE A 765 -33.39 -11.96 12.10
N VAL A 766 -33.48 -11.74 13.42
CA VAL A 766 -34.13 -12.66 14.35
C VAL A 766 -35.61 -12.82 13.98
N HIS A 767 -36.31 -11.71 13.67
CA HIS A 767 -37.70 -11.75 13.23
C HIS A 767 -37.88 -12.63 11.98
N LEU A 768 -36.99 -12.46 10.99
CA LEU A 768 -36.99 -13.27 9.77
C LEU A 768 -36.79 -14.77 10.09
N CYS A 769 -35.86 -15.10 10.99
CA CYS A 769 -35.59 -16.50 11.38
C CYS A 769 -36.76 -17.15 12.12
N THR A 770 -37.62 -16.37 12.78
CA THR A 770 -38.81 -16.89 13.50
C THR A 770 -40.06 -17.02 12.64
N ARG A 771 -40.05 -16.46 11.43
CA ARG A 771 -41.19 -16.44 10.49
C ARG A 771 -41.11 -17.53 9.41
N ILE A 772 -39.91 -18.06 9.17
CA ILE A 772 -39.59 -19.18 8.26
C ILE A 772 -39.55 -20.45 9.10
#